data_AF-A0A528NHQ7-F1
#
_entry.id   AF-A0A528NHQ7-F1
#
_cell.length_a   1.000
_cell.length_b   1.000
_cell.length_c   1.000
_cell.angle_alpha   90.00
_cell.angle_beta   90.00
_cell.angle_gamma   90.00
#
_symmetry.space_group_name_H-M   'P 1'
#
loop_
_entity.id
_entity.type
_entity.pdbx_description
1 polymer ?
#
loop_
_entity_poly.entity_id
_entity_poly.type
_entity_poly.pdbx_seq_one_letter_code
_entity_poly.pdbx_strand_id
1 'polypeptide(L)'
;MTRVLLLALAPAALMLALLIGMTGIESWLASLATSANARLMLGRAGLALPYAAAGLAGVIFLFAAAGAYAIRAAAWSAVAGATVVVAIAVTRETVRLIALADRVPAGRTALSYADPGTVIGATIAMMCGVFALRVAIKGNAAFAAAAPRRIRGKRAIHGETDWMGMGAAEKLFPEAGGIVIGERYRVDRDHIAGLAFRADSRETWGAGGRSPLLCFDGAFGSSHGIVFAGSGGFKTTSVTIPSALKWGGGLVVLDPSSEVAPMVIDHRRKAGRKVIVLNPADAATGFNALDWIGRFGSTKEEDIVAVATWVMTDTPGRASARDDFFRASAMQLLTALIADVCLSGHTEGRDQTLRQVRTNLSEPEPKLRERLTRIYEQSESDFVKENVSPFIAMTPETFSGVYANAVKETHWLSYPNYAALVSGDSFTTDELAAGETDIFIALDLKVLETHPGLARVIIGALMNAIYNRNGEVKGRTLFLLDEVARLGFLRILETARDAGRKYGITMTLLYQSIGQMREAYGGRDATSKWFESASWISFAAINDPETADYISKRCGDTTVEVDQLSRSSQMSGSSRTRSKQLARRPLILPHEVMRMRADEQIVFTAGNPPLRCGRAIWFRRADMRACVGENRFHRKEMAR
;
A
#
# COMPACT_ATOMS: atom_id res chain seq x y z
N MET A 1 1.04 -30.60 5.98
CA MET A 1 1.61 -31.44 4.90
C MET A 1 0.63 -32.51 4.40
N THR A 2 -0.05 -33.25 5.28
CA THR A 2 -0.98 -34.35 4.94
C THR A 2 -2.16 -33.96 4.03
N ARG A 3 -2.79 -32.79 4.23
CA ARG A 3 -3.92 -32.33 3.38
C ARG A 3 -3.51 -31.97 1.95
N VAL A 4 -2.29 -31.44 1.75
CA VAL A 4 -1.76 -31.10 0.41
C VAL A 4 -1.48 -32.37 -0.38
N LEU A 5 -0.83 -33.34 0.27
CA LEU A 5 -0.49 -34.64 -0.31
C LEU A 5 -1.74 -35.42 -0.74
N LEU A 6 -2.78 -35.42 0.10
CA LEU A 6 -4.08 -36.02 -0.25
C LEU A 6 -4.70 -35.38 -1.50
N LEU A 7 -4.75 -34.04 -1.57
CA LEU A 7 -5.28 -33.33 -2.74
C LEU A 7 -4.42 -33.49 -4.00
N ALA A 8 -3.11 -33.72 -3.83
CA ALA A 8 -2.18 -33.92 -4.94
C ALA A 8 -2.19 -35.34 -5.54
N LEU A 9 -2.72 -36.34 -4.82
CA LEU A 9 -2.74 -37.73 -5.29
C LEU A 9 -4.16 -38.26 -5.57
N ALA A 10 -5.17 -37.73 -4.87
CA ALA A 10 -6.55 -38.22 -4.96
C ALA A 10 -7.15 -38.20 -6.38
N PRO A 11 -6.97 -37.13 -7.21
CA PRO A 11 -7.54 -37.11 -8.55
C PRO A 11 -7.02 -38.24 -9.44
N ALA A 12 -5.69 -38.39 -9.54
CA ALA A 12 -5.09 -39.45 -10.34
C ALA A 12 -5.50 -40.84 -9.85
N ALA A 13 -5.49 -41.07 -8.54
CA ALA A 13 -5.89 -42.34 -7.95
C ALA A 13 -7.35 -42.69 -8.25
N LEU A 14 -8.28 -41.73 -8.13
CA LEU A 14 -9.69 -41.91 -8.45
C LEU A 14 -9.91 -42.25 -9.93
N MET A 15 -9.22 -41.54 -10.83
CA MET A 15 -9.30 -41.78 -12.28
C MET A 15 -8.82 -43.19 -12.64
N LEU A 16 -7.70 -43.63 -12.05
CA LEU A 16 -7.16 -44.97 -12.29
C LEU A 16 -8.03 -46.06 -11.68
N ALA A 17 -8.56 -45.84 -10.46
CA ALA A 17 -9.48 -46.78 -9.82
C ALA A 17 -10.75 -46.99 -10.66
N LEU A 18 -11.32 -45.93 -11.23
CA LEU A 18 -12.47 -46.03 -12.13
C LEU A 18 -12.12 -46.73 -13.45
N LEU A 19 -10.97 -46.42 -14.05
CA LEU A 19 -10.53 -47.08 -15.27
C LEU A 19 -10.39 -48.60 -15.08
N ILE A 20 -9.78 -49.02 -13.95
CA ILE A 20 -9.59 -50.42 -13.62
C ILE A 20 -10.93 -51.07 -13.23
N GLY A 21 -11.70 -50.45 -12.35
CA GLY A 21 -12.96 -51.00 -11.85
C GLY A 21 -14.05 -51.15 -12.91
N MET A 22 -14.00 -50.37 -14.00
CA MET A 22 -14.95 -50.44 -15.10
C MET A 22 -14.46 -51.29 -16.29
N THR A 23 -13.29 -51.92 -16.20
CA THR A 23 -12.84 -52.82 -17.27
C THR A 23 -13.76 -54.03 -17.41
N GLY A 24 -14.12 -54.38 -18.65
CA GLY A 24 -15.03 -55.49 -18.94
C GLY A 24 -16.52 -55.10 -18.94
N ILE A 25 -16.86 -53.84 -18.62
CA ILE A 25 -18.25 -53.36 -18.58
C ILE A 25 -18.97 -53.44 -19.93
N GLU A 26 -18.21 -53.49 -21.03
CA GLU A 26 -18.72 -53.70 -22.38
C GLU A 26 -19.50 -55.00 -22.53
N SER A 27 -19.10 -56.07 -21.82
CA SER A 27 -19.79 -57.37 -21.84
C SER A 27 -21.15 -57.31 -21.14
N TRP A 28 -21.19 -56.63 -20.01
CA TRP A 28 -22.40 -56.43 -19.23
C TRP A 28 -23.38 -55.50 -19.95
N LEU A 29 -22.91 -54.37 -20.50
CA LEU A 29 -23.75 -53.45 -21.28
C LEU A 29 -24.29 -54.13 -22.56
N ALA A 30 -23.47 -54.91 -23.25
CA ALA A 30 -23.89 -55.67 -24.43
C ALA A 30 -24.97 -56.73 -24.12
N SER A 31 -25.01 -57.25 -22.89
CA SER A 31 -26.02 -58.23 -22.46
C SER A 31 -27.42 -57.65 -22.33
N LEU A 32 -27.54 -56.32 -22.14
CA LEU A 32 -28.81 -55.61 -22.00
C LEU A 32 -29.52 -55.37 -23.35
N ALA A 33 -28.84 -55.64 -24.47
CA ALA A 33 -29.39 -55.45 -25.80
C ALA A 33 -30.25 -56.63 -26.28
N THR A 34 -31.44 -56.32 -26.78
CA THR A 34 -32.38 -57.28 -27.37
C THR A 34 -32.17 -57.51 -28.87
N SER A 35 -31.36 -56.68 -29.55
CA SER A 35 -31.04 -56.80 -30.99
C SER A 35 -29.53 -56.80 -31.26
N ALA A 36 -29.10 -57.40 -32.38
CA ALA A 36 -27.69 -57.50 -32.75
C ALA A 36 -27.02 -56.12 -32.94
N ASN A 37 -27.74 -55.17 -33.55
CA ASN A 37 -27.26 -53.80 -33.71
C ASN A 37 -27.16 -53.06 -32.36
N ALA A 38 -28.14 -53.26 -31.47
CA ALA A 38 -28.08 -52.69 -30.13
C ALA A 38 -26.93 -53.28 -29.31
N ARG A 39 -26.62 -54.57 -29.48
CA ARG A 39 -25.51 -55.24 -28.78
C ARG A 39 -24.14 -54.66 -29.19
N LEU A 40 -23.95 -54.40 -30.49
CA LEU A 40 -22.75 -53.73 -31.00
C LEU A 40 -22.64 -52.29 -30.50
N MET A 41 -23.76 -51.56 -30.47
CA MET A 41 -23.78 -50.17 -30.00
C MET A 41 -23.47 -50.07 -28.50
N LEU A 42 -24.10 -50.90 -27.67
CA LEU A 42 -23.85 -50.94 -26.22
C LEU A 42 -22.46 -51.46 -25.87
N GLY A 43 -21.94 -52.43 -26.64
CA GLY A 43 -20.56 -52.89 -26.50
C GLY A 43 -19.54 -51.76 -26.77
N ARG A 44 -19.73 -50.99 -27.86
CA ARG A 44 -18.88 -49.82 -28.17
C ARG A 44 -19.01 -48.72 -27.11
N ALA A 45 -20.21 -48.48 -26.60
CA ALA A 45 -20.42 -47.54 -25.51
C ALA A 45 -19.68 -48.00 -24.24
N GLY A 46 -19.71 -49.31 -23.94
CA GLY A 46 -18.97 -49.89 -22.83
C GLY A 46 -17.45 -49.83 -22.98
N LEU A 47 -16.92 -49.92 -24.21
CA LEU A 47 -15.48 -49.71 -24.46
C LEU A 47 -15.05 -48.25 -24.24
N ALA A 48 -15.92 -47.29 -24.56
CA ALA A 48 -15.64 -45.87 -24.33
C ALA A 48 -15.75 -45.46 -22.85
N LEU A 49 -16.64 -46.11 -22.10
CA LEU A 49 -17.09 -45.68 -20.78
C LEU A 49 -15.99 -45.62 -19.71
N PRO A 50 -15.06 -46.59 -19.56
CA PRO A 50 -13.99 -46.53 -18.56
C PRO A 50 -13.08 -45.31 -18.74
N TYR A 51 -12.71 -45.00 -19.99
CA TYR A 51 -11.85 -43.85 -20.30
C TYR A 51 -12.59 -42.52 -20.09
N ALA A 52 -13.85 -42.44 -20.55
CA ALA A 52 -14.69 -41.25 -20.39
C ALA A 52 -15.02 -40.98 -18.91
N ALA A 53 -15.41 -42.00 -18.15
CA ALA A 53 -15.73 -41.89 -16.73
C ALA A 53 -14.50 -41.48 -15.90
N ALA A 54 -13.33 -42.06 -16.18
CA ALA A 54 -12.08 -41.64 -15.56
C ALA A 54 -11.79 -40.15 -15.86
N GLY A 55 -11.82 -39.73 -17.13
CA GLY A 55 -11.62 -38.33 -17.52
C GLY A 55 -12.59 -37.37 -16.81
N LEU A 56 -13.89 -37.70 -16.81
CA LEU A 56 -14.93 -36.89 -16.19
C LEU A 56 -14.80 -36.82 -14.67
N ALA A 57 -14.42 -37.91 -14.00
CA ALA A 57 -14.18 -37.91 -12.55
C ALA A 57 -13.06 -36.95 -12.15
N GLY A 58 -11.99 -36.86 -12.95
CA GLY A 58 -10.95 -35.84 -12.77
C GLY A 58 -11.50 -34.42 -12.85
N VAL A 59 -12.35 -34.13 -13.84
CA VAL A 59 -13.00 -32.82 -13.98
C VAL A 59 -13.95 -32.52 -12.82
N ILE A 60 -14.79 -33.48 -12.42
CA ILE A 60 -15.74 -33.35 -11.30
C ILE A 60 -14.97 -33.04 -10.01
N PHE A 61 -13.86 -33.75 -9.75
CA PHE A 61 -13.01 -33.47 -8.60
C PHE A 61 -12.48 -32.03 -8.63
N LEU A 62 -12.01 -31.55 -9.78
CA LEU A 62 -11.51 -30.18 -9.91
C LEU A 62 -12.60 -29.13 -9.65
N PHE A 63 -13.85 -29.37 -10.05
CA PHE A 63 -14.98 -28.49 -9.69
C PHE A 63 -15.32 -28.56 -8.20
N ALA A 64 -15.29 -29.76 -7.59
CA ALA A 64 -15.51 -29.92 -6.15
C ALA A 64 -14.41 -29.27 -5.30
N ALA A 65 -13.19 -29.23 -5.83
CA ALA A 65 -12.03 -28.57 -5.21
C ALA A 65 -11.89 -27.08 -5.60
N ALA A 66 -12.80 -26.52 -6.39
CA ALA A 66 -12.73 -25.12 -6.78
C ALA A 66 -12.79 -24.21 -5.54
N GLY A 67 -11.84 -23.26 -5.44
CA GLY A 67 -11.64 -22.41 -4.27
C GLY A 67 -10.61 -22.95 -3.27
N ALA A 68 -10.17 -24.21 -3.39
CA ALA A 68 -9.13 -24.77 -2.54
C ALA A 68 -7.75 -24.17 -2.83
N TYR A 69 -6.92 -24.07 -1.78
CA TYR A 69 -5.54 -23.56 -1.86
C TYR A 69 -4.64 -24.43 -2.77
N ALA A 70 -4.80 -25.75 -2.72
CA ALA A 70 -3.99 -26.71 -3.47
C ALA A 70 -4.60 -27.12 -4.83
N ILE A 71 -5.51 -26.30 -5.40
CA ILE A 71 -6.20 -26.62 -6.66
C ILE A 71 -5.22 -26.92 -7.81
N ARG A 72 -4.07 -26.24 -7.86
CA ARG A 72 -3.03 -26.50 -8.88
C ARG A 72 -2.39 -27.87 -8.73
N ALA A 73 -2.16 -28.32 -7.49
CA ALA A 73 -1.62 -29.66 -7.23
C ALA A 73 -2.63 -30.74 -7.62
N ALA A 74 -3.91 -30.56 -7.27
CA ALA A 74 -4.99 -31.43 -7.71
C ALA A 74 -5.13 -31.44 -9.25
N ALA A 75 -4.95 -30.29 -9.91
CA ALA A 75 -4.98 -30.19 -11.36
C ALA A 75 -3.82 -30.92 -12.02
N TRP A 76 -2.58 -30.79 -11.52
CA TRP A 76 -1.45 -31.58 -12.00
C TRP A 76 -1.64 -33.08 -11.79
N SER A 77 -2.27 -33.49 -10.69
CA SER A 77 -2.70 -34.87 -10.47
C SER A 77 -3.68 -35.34 -11.53
N ALA A 78 -4.72 -34.56 -11.82
CA ALA A 78 -5.71 -34.88 -12.85
C ALA A 78 -5.11 -34.91 -14.27
N VAL A 79 -4.13 -34.04 -14.58
CA VAL A 79 -3.35 -34.10 -15.82
C VAL A 79 -2.59 -35.43 -15.91
N ALA A 80 -1.84 -35.80 -14.87
CA ALA A 80 -1.10 -37.05 -14.84
C ALA A 80 -2.05 -38.26 -14.99
N GLY A 81 -3.19 -38.27 -14.28
CA GLY A 81 -4.23 -39.28 -14.42
C GLY A 81 -4.76 -39.38 -15.85
N ALA A 82 -5.09 -38.25 -16.48
CA ALA A 82 -5.58 -38.22 -17.86
C ALA A 82 -4.53 -38.75 -18.85
N THR A 83 -3.26 -38.39 -18.69
CA THR A 83 -2.16 -38.89 -19.52
C THR A 83 -2.04 -40.41 -19.41
N VAL A 84 -2.10 -40.97 -18.20
CA VAL A 84 -2.04 -42.42 -17.99
C VAL A 84 -3.27 -43.13 -18.59
N VAL A 85 -4.47 -42.58 -18.40
CA VAL A 85 -5.72 -43.13 -18.99
C VAL A 85 -5.62 -43.19 -20.52
N VAL A 86 -5.14 -42.12 -21.17
CA VAL A 86 -4.94 -42.07 -22.63
C VAL A 86 -3.85 -43.06 -23.07
N ALA A 87 -2.74 -43.14 -22.34
CA ALA A 87 -1.66 -44.09 -22.64
C ALA A 87 -2.15 -45.55 -22.56
N ILE A 88 -2.97 -45.89 -21.56
CA ILE A 88 -3.58 -47.23 -21.43
C ILE A 88 -4.53 -47.50 -22.60
N ALA A 89 -5.36 -46.52 -22.99
CA ALA A 89 -6.27 -46.66 -24.13
C ALA A 89 -5.50 -46.96 -25.43
N VAL A 90 -4.45 -46.18 -25.70
CA VAL A 90 -3.59 -46.36 -26.87
C VAL A 90 -2.88 -47.71 -26.83
N THR A 91 -2.36 -48.11 -25.67
CA THR A 91 -1.65 -49.39 -25.52
C THR A 91 -2.60 -50.57 -25.77
N ARG A 92 -3.79 -50.57 -25.15
CA ARG A 92 -4.79 -51.63 -25.34
C ARG A 92 -5.24 -51.72 -26.80
N GLU A 93 -5.46 -50.58 -27.43
CA GLU A 93 -5.85 -50.52 -28.83
C GLU A 93 -4.72 -51.00 -29.75
N THR A 94 -3.47 -50.64 -29.46
CA THR A 94 -2.30 -51.09 -30.22
C THR A 94 -2.15 -52.62 -30.13
N VAL A 95 -2.28 -53.21 -28.94
CA VAL A 95 -2.25 -54.67 -28.76
C VAL A 95 -3.38 -55.35 -29.54
N ARG A 96 -4.59 -54.78 -29.53
CA ARG A 96 -5.73 -55.27 -30.31
C ARG A 96 -5.47 -55.22 -31.82
N LEU A 97 -4.89 -54.12 -32.32
CA LEU A 97 -4.56 -53.95 -33.73
C LEU A 97 -3.42 -54.85 -34.19
N ILE A 98 -2.39 -55.07 -33.35
CA ILE A 98 -1.31 -56.04 -33.63
C ILE A 98 -1.88 -57.45 -33.73
N ALA A 99 -2.77 -57.86 -32.82
CA ALA A 99 -3.44 -59.16 -32.88
C ALA A 99 -4.36 -59.32 -34.10
N LEU A 100 -4.80 -58.22 -34.70
CA LEU A 100 -5.62 -58.22 -35.92
C LEU A 100 -4.78 -58.13 -37.21
N ALA A 101 -3.49 -57.81 -37.11
CA ALA A 101 -2.65 -57.44 -38.24
C ALA A 101 -2.53 -58.56 -39.28
N ASP A 102 -2.45 -59.82 -38.83
CA ASP A 102 -2.37 -61.01 -39.70
C ASP A 102 -3.67 -61.30 -40.47
N ARG A 103 -4.76 -60.58 -40.15
CA ARG A 103 -6.10 -60.77 -40.74
C ARG A 103 -6.55 -59.58 -41.60
N VAL A 104 -5.68 -58.58 -41.83
CA VAL A 104 -6.00 -57.39 -42.62
C VAL A 104 -5.75 -57.67 -44.11
N PRO A 105 -6.73 -57.45 -45.01
CA PRO A 105 -6.57 -57.64 -46.45
C PRO A 105 -5.46 -56.75 -47.05
N ALA A 106 -4.74 -57.27 -48.05
CA ALA A 106 -3.70 -56.53 -48.76
C ALA A 106 -4.23 -55.20 -49.32
N GLY A 107 -3.59 -54.08 -48.93
CA GLY A 107 -3.97 -52.72 -49.36
C GLY A 107 -4.70 -51.87 -48.31
N ARG A 108 -4.96 -52.37 -47.09
CA ARG A 108 -5.47 -51.57 -45.96
C ARG A 108 -4.51 -51.60 -44.77
N THR A 109 -4.37 -50.48 -44.07
CA THR A 109 -3.54 -50.38 -42.86
C THR A 109 -4.31 -50.87 -41.63
N ALA A 110 -3.65 -51.54 -40.68
CA ALA A 110 -4.28 -51.96 -39.42
C ALA A 110 -4.98 -50.79 -38.68
N LEU A 111 -4.47 -49.56 -38.83
CA LEU A 111 -5.05 -48.35 -38.25
C LEU A 111 -6.51 -48.07 -38.70
N SER A 112 -6.93 -48.56 -39.88
CA SER A 112 -8.31 -48.36 -40.37
C SER A 112 -9.35 -49.19 -39.61
N TYR A 113 -8.90 -50.11 -38.75
CA TYR A 113 -9.74 -50.95 -37.92
C TYR A 113 -9.80 -50.49 -36.45
N ALA A 114 -9.28 -49.28 -36.16
CA ALA A 114 -9.29 -48.73 -34.81
C ALA A 114 -10.71 -48.69 -34.23
N ASP A 115 -10.88 -49.11 -32.97
CA ASP A 115 -12.21 -49.21 -32.36
C ASP A 115 -12.76 -47.80 -32.08
N PRO A 116 -13.90 -47.43 -32.67
CA PRO A 116 -14.46 -46.09 -32.47
C PRO A 116 -14.78 -45.80 -31.01
N GLY A 117 -15.18 -46.79 -30.21
CA GLY A 117 -15.48 -46.62 -28.79
C GLY A 117 -14.24 -46.23 -27.98
N THR A 118 -13.14 -46.95 -28.16
CA THR A 118 -11.85 -46.66 -27.52
C THR A 118 -11.31 -45.30 -27.94
N VAL A 119 -11.39 -44.96 -29.23
CA VAL A 119 -10.98 -43.64 -29.75
C VAL A 119 -11.83 -42.51 -29.14
N ILE A 120 -13.15 -42.67 -29.07
CA ILE A 120 -14.05 -41.69 -28.45
C ILE A 120 -13.72 -41.51 -26.96
N GLY A 121 -13.59 -42.61 -26.22
CA GLY A 121 -13.26 -42.58 -24.79
C GLY A 121 -11.91 -41.91 -24.51
N ALA A 122 -10.88 -42.26 -25.27
CA ALA A 122 -9.56 -41.62 -25.18
C ALA A 122 -9.59 -40.13 -25.52
N THR A 123 -10.39 -39.73 -26.51
CA THR A 123 -10.56 -38.32 -26.88
C THR A 123 -11.23 -37.53 -25.76
N ILE A 124 -12.27 -38.08 -25.13
CA ILE A 124 -12.93 -37.45 -23.96
C ILE A 124 -11.92 -37.28 -22.82
N ALA A 125 -11.17 -38.33 -22.48
CA ALA A 125 -10.14 -38.28 -21.45
C ALA A 125 -9.05 -37.22 -21.76
N MET A 126 -8.63 -37.11 -23.02
CA MET A 126 -7.70 -36.08 -23.48
C MET A 126 -8.27 -34.67 -23.31
N MET A 127 -9.53 -34.43 -23.70
CA MET A 127 -10.20 -33.14 -23.51
C MET A 127 -10.30 -32.76 -22.02
N CYS A 128 -10.63 -33.73 -21.16
CA CYS A 128 -10.60 -33.56 -19.71
C CYS A 128 -9.19 -33.20 -19.21
N GLY A 129 -8.15 -33.85 -19.74
CA GLY A 129 -6.75 -33.54 -19.46
C GLY A 129 -6.35 -32.12 -19.88
N VAL A 130 -6.80 -31.64 -21.05
CA VAL A 130 -6.58 -30.25 -21.50
C VAL A 130 -7.26 -29.25 -20.56
N PHE A 131 -8.47 -29.53 -20.10
CA PHE A 131 -9.12 -28.71 -19.08
C PHE A 131 -8.36 -28.72 -17.76
N ALA A 132 -7.93 -29.89 -17.28
CA ALA A 132 -7.10 -30.02 -16.08
C ALA A 132 -5.79 -29.23 -16.22
N LEU A 133 -5.15 -29.26 -17.39
CA LEU A 133 -3.94 -28.46 -17.67
C LEU A 133 -4.23 -26.96 -17.61
N ARG A 134 -5.37 -26.52 -18.15
CA ARG A 134 -5.82 -25.12 -17.99
C ARG A 134 -5.97 -24.74 -16.51
N VAL A 135 -6.52 -25.62 -15.68
CA VAL A 135 -6.63 -25.39 -14.21
C VAL A 135 -5.26 -25.43 -13.54
N ALA A 136 -4.34 -26.30 -13.96
CA ALA A 136 -2.98 -26.37 -13.41
C ALA A 136 -2.21 -25.07 -13.65
N ILE A 137 -2.37 -24.47 -14.83
CA ILE A 137 -1.75 -23.19 -15.19
C ILE A 137 -2.47 -22.01 -14.51
N LYS A 138 -3.79 -21.90 -14.65
CA LYS A 138 -4.56 -20.72 -14.21
C LYS A 138 -5.03 -20.77 -12.75
N GLY A 139 -4.93 -21.92 -12.07
CA GLY A 139 -5.47 -22.11 -10.72
C GLY A 139 -6.98 -21.86 -10.66
N ASN A 140 -7.45 -21.27 -9.56
CA ASN A 140 -8.87 -20.94 -9.36
C ASN A 140 -9.45 -20.01 -10.43
N ALA A 141 -8.63 -19.20 -11.11
CA ALA A 141 -9.08 -18.36 -12.20
C ALA A 141 -9.56 -19.15 -13.44
N ALA A 142 -9.28 -20.45 -13.51
CA ALA A 142 -9.84 -21.31 -14.57
C ALA A 142 -11.37 -21.46 -14.48
N PHE A 143 -11.94 -21.32 -13.28
CA PHE A 143 -13.37 -21.45 -13.00
C PHE A 143 -14.13 -20.12 -12.95
N ALA A 144 -13.42 -18.99 -13.00
CA ALA A 144 -14.05 -17.67 -12.97
C ALA A 144 -14.98 -17.50 -14.17
N ALA A 145 -16.16 -16.92 -13.92
CA ALA A 145 -17.09 -16.54 -14.97
C ALA A 145 -16.39 -15.64 -15.99
N ALA A 146 -16.74 -15.78 -17.28
CA ALA A 146 -16.17 -14.94 -18.32
C ALA A 146 -16.52 -13.47 -18.02
N ALA A 147 -15.52 -12.67 -17.65
CA ALA A 147 -15.69 -11.24 -17.52
C ALA A 147 -16.03 -10.63 -18.89
N PRO A 148 -16.84 -9.56 -18.96
CA PRO A 148 -17.13 -8.87 -20.20
C PRO A 148 -15.84 -8.50 -20.94
N ARG A 149 -15.76 -8.83 -22.23
CA ARG A 149 -14.54 -8.58 -23.00
C ARG A 149 -14.38 -7.08 -23.22
N ARG A 150 -13.28 -6.51 -22.73
CA ARG A 150 -12.92 -5.10 -22.98
C ARG A 150 -12.52 -4.91 -24.45
N ILE A 151 -13.05 -3.86 -25.06
CA ILE A 151 -12.81 -3.49 -26.45
C ILE A 151 -11.86 -2.30 -26.50
N ARG A 152 -10.97 -2.27 -27.49
CA ARG A 152 -9.98 -1.21 -27.72
C ARG A 152 -10.07 -0.67 -29.15
N GLY A 153 -9.47 0.50 -29.41
CA GLY A 153 -9.40 1.10 -30.74
C GLY A 153 -10.76 1.62 -31.24
N LYS A 154 -11.00 1.60 -32.56
CA LYS A 154 -12.17 2.23 -33.21
C LYS A 154 -13.55 1.79 -32.67
N ARG A 155 -13.63 0.63 -32.00
CA ARG A 155 -14.87 0.10 -31.41
C ARG A 155 -15.06 0.50 -29.93
N ALA A 156 -14.11 1.18 -29.31
CA ALA A 156 -14.14 1.59 -27.91
C ALA A 156 -14.87 2.93 -27.72
N ILE A 157 -16.16 2.97 -28.08
CA ILE A 157 -16.98 4.20 -28.09
C ILE A 157 -17.14 4.87 -26.72
N HIS A 158 -16.90 4.15 -25.62
CA HIS A 158 -16.99 4.66 -24.24
C HIS A 158 -15.62 4.81 -23.57
N GLY A 159 -14.54 4.84 -24.36
CA GLY A 159 -13.16 4.90 -23.88
C GLY A 159 -12.49 3.52 -23.83
N GLU A 160 -11.16 3.57 -23.76
CA GLU A 160 -10.28 2.39 -23.79
C GLU A 160 -9.35 2.30 -22.57
N THR A 161 -9.76 2.91 -21.45
CA THR A 161 -8.97 2.88 -20.21
C THR A 161 -8.69 1.46 -19.79
N ASP A 162 -7.45 1.18 -19.40
CA ASP A 162 -7.02 -0.10 -18.88
C ASP A 162 -5.98 0.08 -17.78
N TRP A 163 -5.66 -1.01 -17.08
CA TRP A 163 -4.60 -1.02 -16.07
C TRP A 163 -3.22 -0.86 -16.71
N MET A 164 -2.31 -0.18 -16.00
CA MET A 164 -0.90 -0.13 -16.35
C MET A 164 -0.32 -1.55 -16.46
N GLY A 165 0.37 -1.81 -17.57
CA GLY A 165 1.10 -3.06 -17.76
C GLY A 165 2.32 -3.13 -16.82
N MET A 166 2.66 -4.32 -16.32
CA MET A 166 3.77 -4.47 -15.36
C MET A 166 5.14 -4.08 -15.92
N GLY A 167 5.36 -4.19 -17.23
CA GLY A 167 6.58 -3.68 -17.88
C GLY A 167 6.63 -2.15 -17.95
N ALA A 168 5.49 -1.46 -18.03
CA ALA A 168 5.45 0.00 -17.90
C ALA A 168 5.63 0.42 -16.44
N ALA A 169 5.05 -0.33 -15.50
CA ALA A 169 5.25 -0.11 -14.07
C ALA A 169 6.73 -0.24 -13.67
N GLU A 170 7.45 -1.21 -14.22
CA GLU A 170 8.90 -1.38 -14.00
C GLU A 170 9.73 -0.20 -14.49
N LYS A 171 9.38 0.38 -15.64
CA LYS A 171 10.06 1.56 -16.18
C LYS A 171 9.80 2.80 -15.33
N LEU A 172 8.58 2.94 -14.81
CA LEU A 172 8.19 4.07 -13.97
C LEU A 172 8.70 3.94 -12.53
N PHE A 173 8.80 2.71 -12.03
CA PHE A 173 9.17 2.38 -10.66
C PHE A 173 10.22 1.26 -10.64
N PRO A 174 11.48 1.57 -11.02
CA PRO A 174 12.54 0.57 -11.05
C PRO A 174 12.87 0.04 -9.66
N GLU A 175 13.29 -1.21 -9.56
CA GLU A 175 13.63 -1.87 -8.27
C GLU A 175 14.81 -1.22 -7.51
N ALA A 176 15.64 -0.47 -8.24
CA ALA A 176 16.74 0.32 -7.69
C ALA A 176 16.29 1.62 -7.00
N GLY A 177 15.03 2.04 -7.17
CA GLY A 177 14.49 3.22 -6.48
C GLY A 177 14.51 3.05 -4.96
N GLY A 178 14.54 4.18 -4.25
CA GLY A 178 14.67 4.18 -2.79
C GLY A 178 13.34 4.13 -2.03
N ILE A 179 12.24 4.63 -2.61
CA ILE A 179 10.92 4.67 -1.96
C ILE A 179 10.09 3.49 -2.44
N VAL A 180 9.74 2.56 -1.56
CA VAL A 180 9.03 1.34 -1.96
C VAL A 180 7.54 1.65 -2.10
N ILE A 181 7.02 1.49 -3.32
CA ILE A 181 5.59 1.65 -3.61
C ILE A 181 4.86 0.33 -3.46
N GLY A 182 5.43 -0.77 -3.96
CA GLY A 182 4.75 -2.07 -3.97
C GLY A 182 5.57 -3.17 -4.62
N GLU A 183 4.87 -4.21 -5.09
CA GLU A 183 5.47 -5.35 -5.78
C GLU A 183 4.90 -5.51 -7.18
N ARG A 184 5.75 -5.91 -8.12
CA ARG A 184 5.46 -5.98 -9.55
C ARG A 184 4.66 -7.24 -9.92
N TYR A 185 3.45 -7.35 -9.40
CA TYR A 185 2.49 -8.39 -9.80
C TYR A 185 1.05 -7.96 -9.56
N ARG A 186 0.11 -8.69 -10.17
CA ARG A 186 -1.33 -8.47 -10.06
C ARG A 186 -1.94 -9.46 -9.07
N VAL A 187 -2.35 -8.98 -7.89
CA VAL A 187 -2.96 -9.82 -6.85
C VAL A 187 -4.27 -10.42 -7.33
N ASP A 188 -5.11 -9.62 -8.02
CA ASP A 188 -6.37 -10.05 -8.63
C ASP A 188 -6.25 -11.11 -9.74
N ARG A 189 -5.04 -11.31 -10.28
CA ARG A 189 -4.76 -12.37 -11.28
C ARG A 189 -4.01 -13.56 -10.70
N ASP A 190 -3.68 -13.50 -9.42
CA ASP A 190 -3.00 -14.59 -8.73
C ASP A 190 -4.01 -15.71 -8.37
N HIS A 191 -3.52 -16.94 -8.22
CA HIS A 191 -4.34 -18.10 -7.87
C HIS A 191 -5.04 -17.99 -6.50
N ILE A 192 -4.53 -17.10 -5.65
CA ILE A 192 -5.07 -16.73 -4.34
C ILE A 192 -6.10 -15.59 -4.37
N ALA A 193 -6.40 -15.00 -5.53
CA ALA A 193 -7.24 -13.78 -5.62
C ALA A 193 -8.61 -13.91 -4.92
N GLY A 194 -9.20 -15.11 -4.90
CA GLY A 194 -10.48 -15.39 -4.23
C GLY A 194 -10.40 -15.65 -2.72
N LEU A 195 -9.20 -15.70 -2.14
CA LEU A 195 -8.99 -15.92 -0.70
C LEU A 195 -8.75 -14.58 0.01
N ALA A 196 -9.14 -14.48 1.28
CA ALA A 196 -8.75 -13.35 2.12
C ALA A 196 -7.25 -13.45 2.48
N PHE A 197 -6.56 -12.30 2.50
CA PHE A 197 -5.18 -12.23 2.96
C PHE A 197 -5.09 -12.41 4.47
N ARG A 198 -4.11 -13.19 4.94
CA ARG A 198 -3.81 -13.39 6.36
C ARG A 198 -2.30 -13.34 6.61
N ALA A 199 -1.89 -12.49 7.55
CA ALA A 199 -0.47 -12.32 7.90
C ALA A 199 0.13 -13.59 8.54
N ASP A 200 -0.66 -14.35 9.29
CA ASP A 200 -0.26 -15.58 9.98
C ASP A 200 -0.25 -16.83 9.08
N SER A 201 -0.89 -16.76 7.90
CA SER A 201 -1.01 -17.91 6.99
C SER A 201 -0.31 -17.66 5.67
N ARG A 202 0.90 -18.23 5.53
CA ARG A 202 1.73 -18.16 4.32
C ARG A 202 1.03 -18.66 3.06
N GLU A 203 0.09 -19.58 3.19
CA GLU A 203 -0.69 -20.12 2.07
C GLU A 203 -1.54 -19.05 1.38
N THR A 204 -1.88 -17.97 2.09
CA THR A 204 -2.68 -16.85 1.55
C THR A 204 -1.85 -15.78 0.84
N TRP A 205 -0.51 -15.89 0.83
CA TRP A 205 0.39 -14.85 0.32
C TRP A 205 0.58 -14.91 -1.20
N GLY A 206 0.33 -16.04 -1.86
CA GLY A 206 0.51 -16.14 -3.32
C GLY A 206 1.93 -15.74 -3.76
N ALA A 207 2.04 -14.93 -4.81
CA ALA A 207 3.30 -14.48 -5.39
C ALA A 207 4.02 -13.40 -4.57
N GLY A 208 3.31 -12.61 -3.78
CA GLY A 208 3.94 -11.49 -3.11
C GLY A 208 4.88 -11.91 -1.98
N GLY A 209 5.93 -11.12 -1.78
CA GLY A 209 7.14 -11.52 -1.09
C GLY A 209 8.24 -12.06 -2.02
N ARG A 210 7.87 -12.56 -3.21
CA ARG A 210 8.80 -13.11 -4.22
C ARG A 210 8.86 -12.28 -5.50
N SER A 211 7.86 -11.44 -5.73
CA SER A 211 7.84 -10.55 -6.89
C SER A 211 8.84 -9.39 -6.72
N PRO A 212 9.46 -8.91 -7.81
CA PRO A 212 10.33 -7.73 -7.75
C PRO A 212 9.63 -6.51 -7.19
N LEU A 213 10.38 -5.63 -6.53
CA LEU A 213 9.82 -4.39 -5.98
C LEU A 213 9.52 -3.37 -7.09
N LEU A 214 8.52 -2.54 -6.83
CA LEU A 214 8.28 -1.29 -7.54
C LEU A 214 8.72 -0.18 -6.61
N CYS A 215 9.81 0.51 -6.95
CA CYS A 215 10.33 1.60 -6.15
C CYS A 215 10.39 2.90 -6.94
N PHE A 216 10.02 3.99 -6.29
CA PHE A 216 10.17 5.33 -6.82
C PHE A 216 11.52 5.91 -6.43
N ASP A 217 12.19 6.47 -7.43
CA ASP A 217 13.53 7.07 -7.35
C ASP A 217 13.49 8.61 -7.20
N GLY A 218 12.30 9.21 -7.23
CA GLY A 218 12.14 10.67 -7.17
C GLY A 218 12.41 11.39 -8.51
N ALA A 219 12.51 10.66 -9.63
CA ALA A 219 12.92 11.22 -10.92
C ALA A 219 11.87 12.14 -11.58
N PHE A 220 10.58 12.00 -11.26
CA PHE A 220 9.50 12.78 -11.87
C PHE A 220 8.59 13.47 -10.84
N GLY A 221 7.75 14.39 -11.33
CA GLY A 221 6.78 15.13 -10.51
C GLY A 221 7.43 16.00 -9.43
N SER A 222 6.77 16.15 -8.29
CA SER A 222 7.29 16.80 -7.09
C SER A 222 8.30 15.94 -6.29
N SER A 223 8.54 14.69 -6.69
CA SER A 223 9.15 13.63 -5.88
C SER A 223 8.33 13.20 -4.64
N HIS A 224 7.15 13.76 -4.39
CA HIS A 224 6.36 13.43 -3.20
C HIS A 224 5.34 12.31 -3.45
N GLY A 225 5.06 11.52 -2.42
CA GLY A 225 4.08 10.43 -2.43
C GLY A 225 3.03 10.61 -1.34
N ILE A 226 1.79 10.19 -1.63
CA ILE A 226 0.71 10.13 -0.64
C ILE A 226 0.16 8.71 -0.59
N VAL A 227 -0.01 8.17 0.61
CA VAL A 227 -0.57 6.85 0.83
C VAL A 227 -1.83 6.94 1.68
N PHE A 228 -2.94 6.47 1.13
CA PHE A 228 -4.17 6.22 1.87
C PHE A 228 -4.32 4.73 2.14
N ALA A 229 -4.32 4.35 3.41
CA ALA A 229 -4.62 2.99 3.80
C ALA A 229 -5.39 2.96 5.11
N GLY A 230 -6.54 2.30 5.14
CA GLY A 230 -7.35 2.17 6.36
C GLY A 230 -6.59 1.50 7.51
N SER A 231 -7.18 1.51 8.71
CA SER A 231 -6.64 0.77 9.86
C SER A 231 -6.41 -0.71 9.50
N GLY A 232 -5.26 -1.26 9.91
CA GLY A 232 -4.84 -2.61 9.50
C GLY A 232 -4.39 -2.73 8.04
N GLY A 233 -4.32 -1.64 7.28
CA GLY A 233 -3.88 -1.61 5.88
C GLY A 233 -2.37 -1.74 5.65
N PHE A 234 -1.62 -2.19 6.66
CA PHE A 234 -0.17 -2.44 6.58
C PHE A 234 0.65 -1.22 6.14
N LYS A 235 0.27 0.01 6.54
CA LYS A 235 1.01 1.26 6.24
C LYS A 235 2.49 1.13 6.60
N THR A 236 2.78 0.92 7.88
CA THR A 236 4.12 0.84 8.42
C THR A 236 4.86 -0.38 7.87
N THR A 237 4.17 -1.52 7.81
CA THR A 237 4.72 -2.81 7.35
C THR A 237 5.06 -2.86 5.85
N SER A 238 4.34 -2.12 4.99
CA SER A 238 4.52 -2.25 3.54
C SER A 238 5.00 -0.97 2.84
N VAL A 239 5.11 0.14 3.55
CA VAL A 239 5.64 1.41 3.01
C VAL A 239 6.79 1.90 3.89
N THR A 240 6.56 2.12 5.18
CA THR A 240 7.54 2.72 6.10
C THR A 240 8.80 1.89 6.24
N ILE A 241 8.67 0.64 6.72
CA ILE A 241 9.80 -0.27 6.92
C ILE A 241 10.53 -0.55 5.59
N PRO A 242 9.84 -0.97 4.50
CA PRO A 242 10.51 -1.23 3.23
C PRO A 242 11.27 -0.01 2.69
N SER A 243 10.68 1.19 2.76
CA SER A 243 11.34 2.42 2.29
C SER A 243 12.52 2.81 3.17
N ALA A 244 12.41 2.67 4.50
CA ALA A 244 13.54 2.93 5.40
C ALA A 244 14.74 1.98 5.14
N LEU A 245 14.47 0.73 4.76
CA LEU A 245 15.51 -0.24 4.40
C LEU A 245 16.15 0.05 3.04
N LYS A 246 15.39 0.54 2.06
CA LYS A 246 15.83 0.77 0.67
C LYS A 246 16.40 2.17 0.42
N TRP A 247 15.91 3.19 1.10
CA TRP A 247 16.29 4.58 0.86
C TRP A 247 17.76 4.83 1.20
N GLY A 248 18.59 5.25 0.26
CA GLY A 248 20.03 5.45 0.50
C GLY A 248 20.42 6.79 1.14
N GLY A 249 19.54 7.79 1.13
CA GLY A 249 19.82 9.16 1.57
C GLY A 249 19.36 9.46 3.00
N GLY A 250 19.35 10.76 3.33
CA GLY A 250 18.80 11.33 4.58
C GLY A 250 17.39 10.84 4.85
N LEU A 251 17.08 10.48 6.09
CA LEU A 251 15.76 9.93 6.44
C LEU A 251 15.22 10.60 7.71
N VAL A 252 14.05 11.20 7.63
CA VAL A 252 13.30 11.69 8.81
C VAL A 252 11.99 10.91 8.88
N VAL A 253 11.76 10.17 9.96
CA VAL A 253 10.56 9.34 10.13
C VAL A 253 9.73 9.82 11.32
N LEU A 254 8.46 10.14 11.10
CA LEU A 254 7.49 10.25 12.18
C LEU A 254 6.89 8.87 12.46
N ASP A 255 7.04 8.37 13.68
CA ASP A 255 6.62 7.02 14.07
C ASP A 255 5.74 7.04 15.34
N PRO A 256 4.41 7.21 15.16
CA PRO A 256 3.41 7.18 16.22
C PRO A 256 3.39 5.88 17.04
N SER A 257 3.86 4.79 16.44
CA SER A 257 3.85 3.46 17.05
C SER A 257 5.21 3.08 17.63
N SER A 258 6.21 3.99 17.56
CA SER A 258 7.62 3.82 17.95
C SER A 258 8.20 2.41 17.72
N GLU A 259 7.84 1.78 16.60
CA GLU A 259 8.26 0.43 16.21
C GLU A 259 9.30 0.44 15.09
N VAL A 260 9.38 1.51 14.30
CA VAL A 260 10.19 1.59 13.09
C VAL A 260 11.67 1.63 13.43
N ALA A 261 12.08 2.52 14.34
CA ALA A 261 13.51 2.69 14.65
C ALA A 261 14.16 1.39 15.14
N PRO A 262 13.61 0.66 16.14
CA PRO A 262 14.17 -0.64 16.58
C PRO A 262 14.25 -1.68 15.45
N MET A 263 13.32 -1.62 14.48
CA MET A 263 13.27 -2.58 13.38
C MET A 263 14.32 -2.30 12.29
N VAL A 264 14.79 -1.07 12.10
CA VAL A 264 15.68 -0.73 10.97
C VAL A 264 17.04 -0.16 11.36
N ILE A 265 17.23 0.26 12.62
CA ILE A 265 18.43 0.99 13.06
C ILE A 265 19.75 0.29 12.75
N ASP A 266 19.81 -1.03 12.95
CA ASP A 266 21.04 -1.81 12.69
C ASP A 266 21.38 -1.86 11.21
N HIS A 267 20.37 -1.99 10.35
CA HIS A 267 20.54 -1.95 8.89
C HIS A 267 21.04 -0.57 8.44
N ARG A 268 20.45 0.50 8.98
CA ARG A 268 20.87 1.89 8.70
C ARG A 268 22.31 2.13 9.14
N ARG A 269 22.68 1.75 10.37
CA ARG A 269 24.05 1.92 10.90
C ARG A 269 25.09 1.13 10.11
N LYS A 270 24.77 -0.11 9.71
CA LYS A 270 25.64 -0.92 8.82
C LYS A 270 25.88 -0.28 7.46
N ALA A 271 24.94 0.53 6.98
CA ALA A 271 25.11 1.33 5.77
C ALA A 271 25.87 2.66 6.01
N GLY A 272 26.50 2.84 7.18
CA GLY A 272 27.31 4.02 7.50
C GLY A 272 26.51 5.26 7.92
N ARG A 273 25.21 5.10 8.23
CA ARG A 273 24.32 6.20 8.57
C ARG A 273 24.45 6.60 10.04
N LYS A 274 24.45 7.91 10.35
CA LYS A 274 24.28 8.40 11.73
C LYS A 274 22.79 8.33 12.08
N VAL A 275 22.40 7.46 13.01
CA VAL A 275 20.99 7.29 13.38
C VAL A 275 20.69 7.90 14.75
N ILE A 276 19.74 8.81 14.78
CA ILE A 276 19.26 9.55 15.95
C ILE A 276 17.80 9.19 16.19
N VAL A 277 17.43 8.93 17.46
CA VAL A 277 16.05 8.61 17.84
C VAL A 277 15.58 9.62 18.88
N LEU A 278 14.65 10.48 18.50
CA LEU A 278 14.00 11.43 19.40
C LEU A 278 12.84 10.73 20.11
N ASN A 279 13.02 10.41 21.38
CA ASN A 279 12.06 9.68 22.19
C ASN A 279 11.91 10.38 23.56
N PRO A 280 10.70 10.75 24.00
CA PRO A 280 10.49 11.34 25.32
C PRO A 280 10.93 10.46 26.50
N ALA A 281 11.19 9.17 26.31
CA ALA A 281 11.77 8.31 27.34
C ALA A 281 13.29 8.50 27.50
N ASP A 282 13.96 9.09 26.50
CA ASP A 282 15.38 9.42 26.51
C ASP A 282 15.56 10.95 26.38
N ALA A 283 15.68 11.62 27.53
CA ALA A 283 15.87 13.06 27.58
C ALA A 283 17.31 13.51 27.22
N ALA A 284 18.25 12.59 26.98
CA ALA A 284 19.61 12.95 26.59
C ALA A 284 19.72 13.26 25.09
N THR A 285 18.79 12.77 24.28
CA THR A 285 18.81 12.93 22.83
C THR A 285 17.82 14.03 22.40
N GLY A 286 18.36 15.18 21.99
CA GLY A 286 17.59 16.32 21.49
C GLY A 286 18.46 17.36 20.78
N PHE A 287 17.81 18.31 20.12
CA PHE A 287 18.47 19.42 19.42
C PHE A 287 17.81 20.73 19.81
N ASN A 288 18.45 21.85 19.53
CA ASN A 288 17.86 23.15 19.78
C ASN A 288 17.07 23.59 18.55
N ALA A 289 15.74 23.65 18.67
CA ALA A 289 14.86 24.04 17.56
C ALA A 289 15.03 25.50 17.11
N LEU A 290 15.84 26.30 17.82
CA LEU A 290 16.19 27.69 17.49
C LEU A 290 17.61 27.82 16.89
N ASP A 291 18.39 26.73 16.77
CA ASP A 291 19.81 26.75 16.39
C ASP A 291 20.11 27.29 14.97
N TRP A 292 19.10 27.34 14.12
CA TRP A 292 19.20 27.69 12.71
C TRP A 292 18.77 29.13 12.41
N ILE A 293 18.20 29.86 13.39
CA ILE A 293 17.66 31.21 13.21
C ILE A 293 18.72 32.17 12.66
N GLY A 294 18.45 32.76 11.49
CA GLY A 294 19.30 33.74 10.81
C GLY A 294 20.60 33.20 10.23
N ARG A 295 20.73 31.86 10.08
CA ARG A 295 21.97 31.25 9.57
C ARG A 295 21.99 31.03 8.07
N PHE A 296 20.83 30.88 7.42
CA PHE A 296 20.74 30.41 6.03
C PHE A 296 19.70 31.19 5.21
N GLY A 297 20.03 32.41 4.80
CA GLY A 297 19.30 33.16 3.76
C GLY A 297 18.03 33.89 4.20
N SER A 298 17.29 33.40 5.20
CA SER A 298 16.15 34.11 5.81
C SER A 298 16.62 35.10 6.87
N THR A 299 15.83 36.15 7.11
CA THR A 299 16.10 37.06 8.23
C THR A 299 15.76 36.37 9.56
N LYS A 300 16.41 36.80 10.65
CA LYS A 300 16.13 36.23 11.97
C LYS A 300 14.65 36.39 12.34
N GLU A 301 14.05 37.50 11.94
CA GLU A 301 12.67 37.87 12.19
C GLU A 301 11.69 36.90 11.53
N GLU A 302 11.90 36.56 10.26
CA GLU A 302 11.08 35.59 9.53
C GLU A 302 11.14 34.19 10.15
N ASP A 303 12.35 33.77 10.53
CA ASP A 303 12.61 32.47 11.16
C ASP A 303 11.90 32.35 12.52
N ILE A 304 11.93 33.42 13.33
CA ILE A 304 11.23 33.48 14.62
C ILE A 304 9.72 33.32 14.43
N VAL A 305 9.14 34.03 13.45
CA VAL A 305 7.71 33.90 13.13
C VAL A 305 7.37 32.48 12.69
N ALA A 306 8.23 31.82 11.90
CA ALA A 306 8.04 30.43 11.49
C ALA A 306 7.96 29.49 12.70
N VAL A 307 8.88 29.60 13.66
CA VAL A 307 8.86 28.79 14.89
C VAL A 307 7.57 28.99 15.68
N ALA A 308 7.14 30.25 15.86
CA ALA A 308 5.88 30.55 16.57
C ALA A 308 4.67 29.86 15.91
N THR A 309 4.62 29.82 14.57
CA THR A 309 3.54 29.13 13.84
C THR A 309 3.54 27.61 14.00
N TRP A 310 4.69 26.99 14.33
CA TRP A 310 4.78 25.55 14.56
C TRP A 310 4.31 25.18 15.96
N VAL A 311 4.67 26.00 16.96
CA VAL A 311 4.23 25.85 18.36
C VAL A 311 2.71 25.97 18.45
N MET A 312 2.14 26.97 17.78
CA MET A 312 0.71 27.18 17.72
C MET A 312 0.04 26.12 16.85
N THR A 313 -0.98 25.47 17.40
CA THR A 313 -1.82 24.56 16.63
C THR A 313 -2.87 25.37 15.87
N ASP A 314 -3.20 24.96 14.64
CA ASP A 314 -4.27 25.58 13.87
C ASP A 314 -5.40 24.56 13.67
N THR A 315 -6.64 25.00 13.90
CA THR A 315 -7.84 24.20 13.69
C THR A 315 -8.71 24.91 12.67
N PRO A 316 -8.44 24.75 11.36
CA PRO A 316 -9.19 25.45 10.33
C PRO A 316 -10.69 25.12 10.41
N GLY A 317 -11.53 26.16 10.46
CA GLY A 317 -12.96 26.08 10.18
C GLY A 317 -13.94 25.84 11.34
N ARG A 318 -13.52 25.97 12.61
CA ARG A 318 -14.45 25.81 13.78
C ARG A 318 -14.35 26.88 14.88
N ALA A 319 -13.48 27.86 14.76
CA ALA A 319 -13.26 28.87 15.81
C ALA A 319 -14.15 30.11 15.61
N SER A 320 -14.61 30.71 16.72
CA SER A 320 -15.28 32.00 16.67
C SER A 320 -14.27 33.12 16.37
N ALA A 321 -14.72 34.25 15.81
CA ALA A 321 -13.83 35.39 15.57
C ALA A 321 -13.08 35.87 16.83
N ARG A 322 -13.69 35.68 18.01
CA ARG A 322 -13.06 35.96 19.31
C ARG A 322 -11.91 34.99 19.59
N ASP A 323 -12.13 33.69 19.39
CA ASP A 323 -11.09 32.68 19.62
C ASP A 323 -9.92 32.86 18.65
N ASP A 324 -10.21 33.22 17.39
CA ASP A 324 -9.19 33.55 16.40
C ASP A 324 -8.35 34.76 16.81
N PHE A 325 -8.99 35.81 17.33
CA PHE A 325 -8.28 36.97 17.87
C PHE A 325 -7.31 36.59 19.00
N PHE A 326 -7.76 35.81 19.99
CA PHE A 326 -6.90 35.40 21.09
C PHE A 326 -5.78 34.45 20.64
N ARG A 327 -6.06 33.55 19.69
CA ARG A 327 -5.04 32.66 19.11
C ARG A 327 -3.98 33.45 18.35
N ALA A 328 -4.39 34.38 17.49
CA ALA A 328 -3.46 35.24 16.75
C ALA A 328 -2.61 36.10 17.70
N SER A 329 -3.23 36.68 18.72
CA SER A 329 -2.53 37.46 19.75
C SER A 329 -1.57 36.61 20.58
N ALA A 330 -1.93 35.37 20.90
CA ALA A 330 -1.05 34.44 21.62
C ALA A 330 0.16 34.04 20.77
N MET A 331 -0.04 33.86 19.46
CA MET A 331 1.06 33.65 18.52
C MET A 331 2.00 34.87 18.49
N GLN A 332 1.45 36.09 18.44
CA GLN A 332 2.27 37.32 18.51
C GLN A 332 3.05 37.43 19.82
N LEU A 333 2.45 37.07 20.96
CA LEU A 333 3.14 37.06 22.25
C LEU A 333 4.30 36.05 22.25
N LEU A 334 4.09 34.86 21.66
CA LEU A 334 5.16 33.89 21.49
C LEU A 334 6.27 34.39 20.58
N THR A 335 5.92 35.00 19.44
CA THR A 335 6.90 35.64 18.54
C THR A 335 7.74 36.67 19.31
N ALA A 336 7.11 37.53 20.11
CA ALA A 336 7.79 38.53 20.91
C ALA A 336 8.78 37.91 21.92
N LEU A 337 8.38 36.83 22.61
CA LEU A 337 9.23 36.16 23.60
C LEU A 337 10.36 35.34 22.96
N ILE A 338 10.12 34.71 21.80
CA ILE A 338 11.19 34.05 21.03
C ILE A 338 12.17 35.10 20.52
N ALA A 339 11.67 36.25 20.05
CA ALA A 339 12.51 37.36 19.60
C ALA A 339 13.35 37.96 20.72
N ASP A 340 12.80 38.14 21.92
CA ASP A 340 13.59 38.52 23.10
C ASP A 340 14.72 37.52 23.36
N VAL A 341 14.39 36.22 23.45
CA VAL A 341 15.39 35.18 23.69
C VAL A 341 16.50 35.16 22.63
N CYS A 342 16.17 35.37 21.36
CA CYS A 342 17.15 35.27 20.27
C CYS A 342 17.89 36.58 19.94
N LEU A 343 17.25 37.73 20.14
CA LEU A 343 17.69 39.02 19.57
C LEU A 343 17.96 40.13 20.57
N SER A 344 17.43 40.08 21.80
CA SER A 344 17.61 41.20 22.75
C SER A 344 19.00 41.29 23.36
N GLY A 345 19.83 40.24 23.21
CA GLY A 345 21.14 40.15 23.85
C GLY A 345 21.07 39.83 25.36
N HIS A 346 19.87 39.71 25.94
CA HIS A 346 19.69 39.40 27.36
C HIS A 346 19.89 37.92 27.72
N THR A 347 19.86 37.03 26.73
CA THR A 347 19.99 35.58 26.92
C THR A 347 21.29 35.08 26.32
N GLU A 348 22.09 34.36 27.11
CA GLU A 348 23.31 33.70 26.63
C GLU A 348 22.98 32.71 25.50
N GLY A 349 23.86 32.59 24.50
CA GLY A 349 23.64 31.74 23.33
C GLY A 349 23.26 30.28 23.65
N ARG A 350 23.83 29.70 24.72
CA ARG A 350 23.51 28.33 25.18
C ARG A 350 22.09 28.19 25.74
N ASP A 351 21.52 29.27 26.24
CA ASP A 351 20.19 29.30 26.85
C ASP A 351 19.11 29.81 25.85
N GLN A 352 19.50 30.13 24.60
CA GLN A 352 18.57 30.52 23.53
C GLN A 352 17.75 29.32 23.03
N THR A 353 16.79 28.89 23.84
CA THR A 353 16.00 27.68 23.62
C THR A 353 14.51 27.92 23.83
N LEU A 354 13.66 27.05 23.25
CA LEU A 354 12.22 27.07 23.52
C LEU A 354 11.89 26.82 24.99
N ARG A 355 12.73 26.08 25.72
CA ARG A 355 12.59 25.92 27.16
C ARG A 355 12.76 27.26 27.90
N GLN A 356 13.71 28.09 27.50
CA GLN A 356 13.89 29.42 28.07
C GLN A 356 12.70 30.34 27.76
N VAL A 357 12.17 30.29 26.53
CA VAL A 357 10.94 31.00 26.16
C VAL A 357 9.78 30.58 27.08
N ARG A 358 9.61 29.28 27.34
CA ARG A 358 8.59 28.78 28.27
C ARG A 358 8.81 29.27 29.69
N THR A 359 10.06 29.30 30.18
CA THR A 359 10.40 29.83 31.50
C THR A 359 9.96 31.29 31.64
N ASN A 360 10.28 32.11 30.64
CA ASN A 360 9.88 33.52 30.60
C ASN A 360 8.35 33.67 30.56
N LEU A 361 7.66 32.90 29.72
CA LEU A 361 6.20 32.91 29.62
C LEU A 361 5.50 32.36 30.87
N SER A 362 6.17 31.59 31.74
CA SER A 362 5.55 31.02 32.94
C SER A 362 5.56 31.97 34.13
N GLU A 363 6.11 33.18 33.99
CA GLU A 363 6.07 34.18 35.06
C GLU A 363 4.62 34.61 35.38
N PRO A 364 4.31 34.94 36.64
CA PRO A 364 3.00 35.49 36.99
C PRO A 364 2.66 36.70 36.11
N GLU A 365 1.39 36.83 35.71
CA GLU A 365 0.96 37.82 34.72
C GLU A 365 1.48 39.25 34.98
N PRO A 366 1.43 39.81 36.21
CA PRO A 366 1.96 41.15 36.47
C PRO A 366 3.47 41.24 36.19
N LYS A 367 4.23 40.21 36.59
CA LYS A 367 5.67 40.13 36.39
C LYS A 367 6.02 39.97 34.91
N LEU A 368 5.24 39.18 34.17
CA LEU A 368 5.42 39.06 32.72
C LEU A 368 5.18 40.41 32.03
N ARG A 369 4.16 41.17 32.43
CA ARG A 369 3.94 42.52 31.89
C ARG A 369 5.12 43.46 32.19
N GLU A 370 5.62 43.46 33.42
CA GLU A 370 6.83 44.22 33.77
C GLU A 370 8.05 43.80 32.93
N ARG A 371 8.21 42.49 32.68
CA ARG A 371 9.24 41.97 31.78
C ARG A 371 9.05 42.51 30.37
N LEU A 372 7.84 42.48 29.81
CA LEU A 372 7.56 43.01 28.47
C LEU A 372 7.90 44.51 28.39
N THR A 373 7.52 45.29 29.40
CA THR A 373 7.92 46.71 29.48
C THR A 373 9.44 46.86 29.48
N ARG A 374 10.15 46.06 30.28
CA ARG A 374 11.62 46.09 30.32
C ARG A 374 12.24 45.70 28.98
N ILE A 375 11.73 44.68 28.32
CA ILE A 375 12.20 44.25 26.99
C ILE A 375 12.04 45.41 25.99
N TYR A 376 10.91 46.11 26.01
CA TYR A 376 10.68 47.26 25.14
C TYR A 376 11.65 48.41 25.42
N GLU A 377 11.94 48.71 26.68
CA GLU A 377 12.84 49.80 27.08
C GLU A 377 14.32 49.49 26.82
N GLN A 378 14.74 48.23 26.99
CA GLN A 378 16.15 47.83 27.00
C GLN A 378 16.63 47.18 25.70
N SER A 379 15.73 46.64 24.87
CA SER A 379 16.13 45.99 23.61
C SER A 379 16.76 46.98 22.63
N GLU A 380 17.80 46.55 21.92
CA GLU A 380 18.36 47.31 20.79
C GLU A 380 17.67 46.96 19.46
N SER A 381 16.87 45.89 19.42
CA SER A 381 16.14 45.45 18.23
C SER A 381 14.78 46.13 18.11
N ASP A 382 14.57 46.87 17.02
CA ASP A 382 13.27 47.49 16.68
C ASP A 382 12.17 46.43 16.50
N PHE A 383 12.50 45.30 15.87
CA PHE A 383 11.57 44.18 15.71
C PHE A 383 11.05 43.66 17.05
N VAL A 384 11.93 43.52 18.05
CA VAL A 384 11.51 43.11 19.40
C VAL A 384 10.58 44.16 20.02
N LYS A 385 10.92 45.45 19.91
CA LYS A 385 10.09 46.55 20.45
C LYS A 385 8.70 46.58 19.81
N GLU A 386 8.64 46.48 18.48
CA GLU A 386 7.39 46.49 17.71
C GLU A 386 6.49 45.30 18.08
N ASN A 387 7.05 44.10 18.28
CA ASN A 387 6.27 42.93 18.66
C ASN A 387 5.79 42.97 20.11
N VAL A 388 6.51 43.65 21.02
CA VAL A 388 6.16 43.74 22.44
C VAL A 388 5.18 44.88 22.74
N SER A 389 5.29 46.00 22.01
CA SER A 389 4.50 47.22 22.22
C SER A 389 2.98 47.00 22.36
N PRO A 390 2.31 46.18 21.51
CA PRO A 390 0.87 45.94 21.62
C PRO A 390 0.44 45.38 22.98
N PHE A 391 1.30 44.58 23.64
CA PHE A 391 0.99 43.93 24.91
C PHE A 391 1.16 44.86 26.11
N ILE A 392 2.05 45.86 26.00
CA ILE A 392 2.22 46.90 27.03
C ILE A 392 0.99 47.79 27.07
N ALA A 393 0.48 48.18 25.90
CA ALA A 393 -0.71 49.02 25.75
C ALA A 393 -2.04 48.27 26.02
N MET A 394 -2.02 46.94 26.10
CA MET A 394 -3.22 46.11 26.24
C MET A 394 -3.81 46.16 27.66
N THR A 395 -5.14 46.15 27.75
CA THR A 395 -5.84 46.07 29.05
C THR A 395 -5.53 44.74 29.77
N PRO A 396 -5.48 44.72 31.11
CA PRO A 396 -5.24 43.49 31.88
C PRO A 396 -6.14 42.33 31.48
N GLU A 397 -7.45 42.55 31.34
CA GLU A 397 -8.41 41.49 31.05
C GLU A 397 -8.18 40.85 29.67
N THR A 398 -7.80 41.66 28.68
CA THR A 398 -7.50 41.16 27.33
C THR A 398 -6.17 40.41 27.35
N PHE A 399 -5.16 40.93 28.05
CA PHE A 399 -3.86 40.30 28.20
C PHE A 399 -3.96 38.94 28.90
N SER A 400 -4.75 38.82 29.97
CA SER A 400 -5.01 37.54 30.64
C SER A 400 -5.52 36.46 29.68
N GLY A 401 -6.42 36.82 28.76
CA GLY A 401 -6.93 35.91 27.73
C GLY A 401 -5.86 35.47 26.72
N VAL A 402 -4.99 36.39 26.30
CA VAL A 402 -3.85 36.10 25.40
C VAL A 402 -2.82 35.21 26.10
N TYR A 403 -2.43 35.59 27.31
CA TYR A 403 -1.51 34.86 28.17
C TYR A 403 -1.97 33.42 28.41
N ALA A 404 -3.24 33.21 28.77
CA ALA A 404 -3.80 31.89 29.00
C ALA A 404 -3.71 30.97 27.76
N ASN A 405 -3.95 31.52 26.56
CA ASN A 405 -3.82 30.77 25.31
C ASN A 405 -2.35 30.44 24.99
N ALA A 406 -1.42 31.39 25.15
CA ALA A 406 0.00 31.14 24.95
C ALA A 406 0.56 30.07 25.91
N VAL A 407 0.17 30.14 27.19
CA VAL A 407 0.55 29.15 28.22
C VAL A 407 -0.01 27.76 27.87
N LYS A 408 -1.25 27.69 27.40
CA LYS A 408 -1.88 26.42 26.99
C LYS A 408 -1.10 25.76 25.84
N GLU A 409 -0.80 26.48 24.77
CA GLU A 409 -0.13 25.93 23.59
C GLU A 409 1.35 25.55 23.87
N THR A 410 1.99 26.21 24.84
CA THR A 410 3.36 25.92 25.26
C THR A 410 3.48 25.01 26.48
N HIS A 411 2.37 24.56 27.07
CA HIS A 411 2.39 23.79 28.32
C HIS A 411 3.27 22.54 28.23
N TRP A 412 3.34 21.91 27.05
CA TRP A 412 4.17 20.72 26.85
C TRP A 412 5.67 20.98 27.05
N LEU A 413 6.15 22.21 26.87
CA LEU A 413 7.54 22.61 27.17
C LEU A 413 7.84 22.64 28.67
N SER A 414 6.82 22.57 29.54
CA SER A 414 7.02 22.43 30.99
C SER A 414 7.46 21.03 31.39
N TYR A 415 7.19 20.01 30.56
CA TYR A 415 7.69 18.66 30.81
C TYR A 415 9.17 18.55 30.41
N PRO A 416 10.09 18.25 31.34
CA PRO A 416 11.53 18.22 31.04
C PRO A 416 11.89 17.31 29.88
N ASN A 417 11.24 16.16 29.78
CA ASN A 417 11.48 15.16 28.76
C ASN A 417 11.00 15.57 27.35
N TYR A 418 9.93 16.37 27.24
CA TYR A 418 9.51 16.92 25.94
C TYR A 418 10.35 18.12 25.53
N ALA A 419 10.65 19.00 26.49
CA ALA A 419 11.50 20.16 26.24
C ALA A 419 12.90 19.75 25.78
N ALA A 420 13.47 18.70 26.37
CA ALA A 420 14.80 18.19 26.00
C ALA A 420 14.93 17.85 24.51
N LEU A 421 13.86 17.37 23.86
CA LEU A 421 13.89 17.01 22.44
C LEU A 421 14.12 18.21 21.51
N VAL A 422 13.68 19.40 21.91
CA VAL A 422 13.68 20.65 21.12
C VAL A 422 14.52 21.77 21.74
N SER A 423 15.19 21.50 22.85
CA SER A 423 16.05 22.43 23.59
C SER A 423 17.32 21.74 24.10
N GLY A 424 17.74 20.66 23.41
CA GLY A 424 18.98 19.93 23.70
C GLY A 424 20.11 20.33 22.76
N ASP A 425 21.25 19.67 22.90
CA ASP A 425 22.50 19.97 22.20
C ASP A 425 23.23 18.72 21.65
N SER A 426 22.55 17.57 21.62
CA SER A 426 23.15 16.29 21.21
C SER A 426 23.49 16.20 19.72
N PHE A 427 22.84 16.99 18.88
CA PHE A 427 23.13 17.19 17.46
C PHE A 427 22.57 18.55 17.01
N THR A 428 23.02 19.02 15.85
CA THR A 428 22.50 20.25 15.23
C THR A 428 21.68 19.95 13.99
N THR A 429 20.78 20.86 13.64
CA THR A 429 19.97 20.73 12.42
C THR A 429 20.83 20.72 11.15
N ASP A 430 22.04 21.27 11.20
CA ASP A 430 23.02 21.30 10.11
C ASP A 430 23.47 19.91 9.66
N GLU A 431 23.48 18.94 10.58
CA GLU A 431 23.91 17.58 10.28
C GLU A 431 22.99 16.86 9.28
N LEU A 432 21.75 17.35 9.10
CA LEU A 432 20.84 16.84 8.07
C LEU A 432 21.30 17.22 6.66
N ALA A 433 21.97 18.36 6.49
CA ALA A 433 22.41 18.84 5.19
C ALA A 433 23.56 18.01 4.60
N ALA A 434 24.29 17.30 5.45
CA ALA A 434 25.32 16.35 5.03
C ALA A 434 24.72 15.11 4.33
N GLY A 435 23.43 14.86 4.49
CA GLY A 435 22.72 13.74 3.84
C GLY A 435 23.01 12.38 4.45
N GLU A 436 23.80 12.30 5.52
CA GLU A 436 24.27 11.07 6.20
C GLU A 436 23.48 10.71 7.47
N THR A 437 22.63 11.63 7.91
CA THR A 437 21.88 11.54 9.17
C THR A 437 20.47 11.03 8.94
N ASP A 438 20.04 10.12 9.81
CA ASP A 438 18.67 9.62 9.90
C ASP A 438 18.10 9.97 11.28
N ILE A 439 16.89 10.54 11.30
CA ILE A 439 16.19 10.95 12.52
C ILE A 439 14.85 10.22 12.61
N PHE A 440 14.64 9.49 13.69
CA PHE A 440 13.37 8.84 14.01
C PHE A 440 12.67 9.59 15.14
N ILE A 441 11.48 10.10 14.88
CA ILE A 441 10.63 10.84 15.81
C ILE A 441 9.64 9.84 16.42
N ALA A 442 10.03 9.28 17.57
CA ALA A 442 9.33 8.24 18.32
C ALA A 442 8.37 8.87 19.34
N LEU A 443 7.31 9.53 18.86
CA LEU A 443 6.27 10.13 19.69
C LEU A 443 5.02 9.26 19.65
N ASP A 444 4.56 8.75 20.79
CA ASP A 444 3.36 7.92 20.79
C ASP A 444 2.11 8.70 20.33
N LEU A 445 1.08 7.97 19.89
CA LEU A 445 -0.16 8.58 19.40
C LEU A 445 -0.85 9.46 20.46
N LYS A 446 -0.75 9.12 21.74
CA LYS A 446 -1.37 9.89 22.84
C LYS A 446 -0.67 11.24 23.01
N VAL A 447 0.66 11.28 22.89
CA VAL A 447 1.47 12.50 22.91
C VAL A 447 1.12 13.35 21.69
N LEU A 448 1.01 12.76 20.51
CA LEU A 448 0.63 13.50 19.29
C LEU A 448 -0.79 14.09 19.37
N GLU A 449 -1.74 13.39 20.01
CA GLU A 449 -3.10 13.89 20.21
C GLU A 449 -3.17 14.99 21.28
N THR A 450 -2.38 14.87 22.35
CA THR A 450 -2.43 15.82 23.48
C THR A 450 -1.57 17.06 23.23
N HIS A 451 -0.43 16.89 22.55
CA HIS A 451 0.61 17.89 22.35
C HIS A 451 1.16 17.89 20.91
N PRO A 452 0.31 18.12 19.89
CA PRO A 452 0.76 18.11 18.48
C PRO A 452 1.82 19.17 18.18
N GLY A 453 1.87 20.27 18.95
CA GLY A 453 2.91 21.30 18.88
C GLY A 453 4.34 20.75 18.97
N LEU A 454 4.58 19.70 19.77
CA LEU A 454 5.90 19.07 19.90
C LEU A 454 6.40 18.51 18.55
N ALA A 455 5.56 17.70 17.89
CA ALA A 455 5.92 17.10 16.61
C ALA A 455 6.00 18.14 15.50
N ARG A 456 5.12 19.16 15.52
CA ARG A 456 5.14 20.28 14.58
C ARG A 456 6.44 21.06 14.65
N VAL A 457 6.93 21.38 15.85
CA VAL A 457 8.21 22.06 16.06
C VAL A 457 9.37 21.21 15.55
N ILE A 458 9.41 19.92 15.89
CA ILE A 458 10.49 19.04 15.44
C ILE A 458 10.51 18.95 13.91
N ILE A 459 9.38 18.61 13.28
CA ILE A 459 9.30 18.46 11.83
C ILE A 459 9.56 19.79 11.12
N GLY A 460 9.00 20.88 11.65
CA GLY A 460 9.20 22.22 11.13
C GLY A 460 10.67 22.62 11.13
N ALA A 461 11.37 22.48 12.26
CA ALA A 461 12.77 22.83 12.37
C ALA A 461 13.66 21.98 11.45
N LEU A 462 13.47 20.65 11.44
CA LEU A 462 14.28 19.75 10.60
C LEU A 462 14.05 19.98 9.10
N MET A 463 12.80 20.26 8.70
CA MET A 463 12.48 20.55 7.30
C MET A 463 12.99 21.93 6.88
N ASN A 464 12.85 22.93 7.76
CA ASN A 464 13.29 24.28 7.48
C ASN A 464 14.82 24.38 7.39
N ALA A 465 15.55 23.62 8.21
CA ALA A 465 17.01 23.52 8.13
C ALA A 465 17.53 23.03 6.77
N ILE A 466 16.73 22.22 6.06
CA ILE A 466 17.03 21.78 4.69
C ILE A 466 16.56 22.83 3.67
N TYR A 467 15.36 23.36 3.86
CA TYR A 467 14.75 24.32 2.94
C TYR A 467 15.57 25.62 2.83
N ASN A 468 15.97 26.20 3.96
CA ASN A 468 16.69 27.47 4.03
C ASN A 468 18.10 27.42 3.40
N ARG A 469 18.67 26.23 3.24
CA ARG A 469 19.96 26.03 2.55
C ARG A 469 19.89 26.22 1.04
N ASN A 470 18.72 26.51 0.49
CA ASN A 470 18.55 26.88 -0.92
C ASN A 470 19.12 25.85 -1.93
N GLY A 471 19.07 24.57 -1.58
CA GLY A 471 19.59 23.48 -2.41
C GLY A 471 21.05 23.10 -2.14
N GLU A 472 21.74 23.78 -1.23
CA GLU A 472 23.10 23.45 -0.76
C GLU A 472 23.08 22.28 0.24
N VAL A 473 22.53 21.15 -0.18
CA VAL A 473 22.45 19.91 0.60
C VAL A 473 22.98 18.72 -0.20
N LYS A 474 23.60 17.77 0.48
CA LYS A 474 24.11 16.55 -0.16
C LYS A 474 22.97 15.55 -0.32
N GLY A 475 22.55 15.32 -1.57
CA GLY A 475 21.53 14.33 -1.90
C GLY A 475 20.12 14.78 -1.54
N ARG A 476 19.27 13.82 -1.17
CA ARG A 476 17.85 14.06 -0.82
C ARG A 476 17.56 13.50 0.58
N THR A 477 16.70 14.20 1.30
CA THR A 477 16.16 13.74 2.58
C THR A 477 14.69 13.34 2.40
N LEU A 478 14.39 12.10 2.74
CA LEU A 478 13.04 11.54 2.74
C LEU A 478 12.39 11.83 4.09
N PHE A 479 11.33 12.64 4.09
CA PHE A 479 10.40 12.79 5.21
C PHE A 479 9.29 11.76 5.07
N LEU A 480 9.41 10.68 5.81
CA LEU A 480 8.41 9.62 5.89
C LEU A 480 7.53 9.88 7.11
N LEU A 481 6.40 10.55 6.88
CA LEU A 481 5.54 11.01 7.96
C LEU A 481 4.35 10.07 8.07
N ASP A 482 4.35 9.21 9.09
CA ASP A 482 3.20 8.36 9.40
C ASP A 482 2.14 9.15 10.18
N GLU A 483 0.87 8.88 9.88
CA GLU A 483 -0.29 9.53 10.51
C GLU A 483 -0.25 11.07 10.53
N VAL A 484 0.09 11.68 9.38
CA VAL A 484 0.30 13.14 9.21
C VAL A 484 -0.89 13.98 9.66
N ALA A 485 -2.11 13.44 9.59
CA ALA A 485 -3.32 14.12 10.03
C ALA A 485 -3.26 14.60 11.49
N ARG A 486 -2.44 13.97 12.35
CA ARG A 486 -2.25 14.39 13.75
C ARG A 486 -1.47 15.67 13.92
N LEU A 487 -0.70 16.08 12.91
CA LEU A 487 0.01 17.35 12.93
C LEU A 487 -0.93 18.54 12.69
N GLY A 488 -2.11 18.31 12.09
CA GLY A 488 -3.00 19.37 11.64
C GLY A 488 -2.38 20.20 10.50
N PHE A 489 -2.92 21.40 10.28
CA PHE A 489 -2.42 22.30 9.24
C PHE A 489 -1.01 22.80 9.60
N LEU A 490 -0.03 22.49 8.75
CA LEU A 490 1.36 22.89 8.93
C LEU A 490 1.90 23.49 7.63
N ARG A 491 2.06 24.83 7.62
CA ARG A 491 2.39 25.61 6.42
C ARG A 491 3.67 25.15 5.71
N ILE A 492 4.72 24.79 6.46
CA ILE A 492 5.99 24.32 5.88
C ILE A 492 5.83 23.04 5.04
N LEU A 493 4.84 22.19 5.33
CA LEU A 493 4.52 21.03 4.49
C LEU A 493 3.95 21.45 3.13
N GLU A 494 3.13 22.51 3.07
CA GLU A 494 2.62 23.05 1.80
C GLU A 494 3.74 23.74 1.01
N THR A 495 4.60 24.49 1.69
CA THR A 495 5.78 25.08 1.05
C THR A 495 6.70 24.00 0.47
N ALA A 496 6.94 22.93 1.22
CA ALA A 496 7.70 21.78 0.76
C ALA A 496 6.99 21.02 -0.36
N ARG A 497 5.65 20.92 -0.37
CA ARG A 497 4.87 20.32 -1.45
C ARG A 497 5.14 21.03 -2.79
N ASP A 498 5.15 22.36 -2.77
CA ASP A 498 5.21 23.18 -3.98
C ASP A 498 6.66 23.37 -4.47
N ALA A 499 7.62 23.47 -3.56
CA ALA A 499 9.01 23.81 -3.91
C ALA A 499 10.08 22.85 -3.37
N GLY A 500 9.74 21.92 -2.47
CA GLY A 500 10.70 21.08 -1.74
C GLY A 500 11.63 20.25 -2.62
N ARG A 501 11.18 19.83 -3.81
CA ARG A 501 11.97 19.02 -4.75
C ARG A 501 13.33 19.64 -5.08
N LYS A 502 13.39 20.96 -5.32
CA LYS A 502 14.64 21.65 -5.68
C LYS A 502 15.58 21.87 -4.48
N TYR A 503 15.04 21.82 -3.26
CA TYR A 503 15.80 21.93 -2.01
C TYR A 503 16.24 20.58 -1.45
N GLY A 504 16.07 19.48 -2.20
CA GLY A 504 16.46 18.15 -1.73
C GLY A 504 15.46 17.50 -0.76
N ILE A 505 14.24 18.04 -0.63
CA ILE A 505 13.19 17.47 0.21
C ILE A 505 12.32 16.53 -0.62
N THR A 506 12.09 15.33 -0.10
CA THR A 506 11.13 14.37 -0.65
C THR A 506 10.22 13.91 0.49
N MET A 507 8.90 13.92 0.30
CA MET A 507 7.93 13.52 1.32
C MET A 507 7.17 12.27 0.91
N THR A 508 6.95 11.36 1.86
CA THR A 508 5.92 10.32 1.77
C THR A 508 4.98 10.47 2.94
N LEU A 509 3.75 10.91 2.67
CA LEU A 509 2.74 11.24 3.68
C LEU A 509 1.72 10.10 3.77
N LEU A 510 1.51 9.55 4.97
CA LEU A 510 0.57 8.45 5.19
C LEU A 510 -0.68 8.93 5.94
N TYR A 511 -1.85 8.63 5.37
CA TYR A 511 -3.18 8.97 5.91
C TYR A 511 -4.05 7.71 6.03
N GLN A 512 -4.97 7.67 7.00
CA GLN A 512 -5.93 6.54 7.07
C GLN A 512 -7.02 6.66 6.01
N SER A 513 -7.46 7.88 5.75
CA SER A 513 -8.53 8.19 4.80
C SER A 513 -8.37 9.57 4.19
N ILE A 514 -9.06 9.81 3.08
CA ILE A 514 -9.18 11.16 2.49
C ILE A 514 -9.89 12.10 3.48
N GLY A 515 -10.84 11.58 4.28
CA GLY A 515 -11.55 12.35 5.29
C GLY A 515 -10.63 12.99 6.34
N GLN A 516 -9.68 12.21 6.89
CA GLN A 516 -8.68 12.74 7.83
C GLN A 516 -7.84 13.85 7.21
N MET A 517 -7.47 13.71 5.95
CA MET A 517 -6.70 14.73 5.24
C MET A 517 -7.50 16.02 5.04
N ARG A 518 -8.78 15.90 4.67
CA ARG A 518 -9.68 17.05 4.53
C ARG A 518 -9.87 17.79 5.85
N GLU A 519 -9.97 17.06 6.97
CA GLU A 519 -10.06 17.69 8.29
C GLU A 519 -8.77 18.43 8.65
N ALA A 520 -7.59 17.84 8.38
CA ALA A 520 -6.31 18.45 8.72
C ALA A 520 -6.00 19.74 7.93
N TYR A 521 -6.40 19.83 6.66
CA TYR A 521 -6.03 20.94 5.76
C TYR A 521 -7.18 21.90 5.41
N GLY A 522 -8.37 21.77 6.03
CA GLY A 522 -9.45 22.73 5.84
C GLY A 522 -10.33 22.50 4.60
N GLY A 523 -10.57 21.23 4.26
CA GLY A 523 -11.62 20.83 3.31
C GLY A 523 -11.13 20.32 1.95
N ARG A 524 -12.07 20.26 0.99
CA ARG A 524 -11.83 19.64 -0.32
C ARG A 524 -10.82 20.41 -1.17
N ASP A 525 -10.91 21.73 -1.21
CA ASP A 525 -10.08 22.56 -2.10
C ASP A 525 -8.59 22.48 -1.72
N ALA A 526 -8.28 22.54 -0.42
CA ALA A 526 -6.92 22.38 0.06
C ALA A 526 -6.37 20.97 -0.22
N THR A 527 -7.21 19.93 -0.04
CA THR A 527 -6.82 18.54 -0.32
C THR A 527 -6.57 18.30 -1.82
N SER A 528 -7.28 18.98 -2.72
CA SER A 528 -7.07 18.87 -4.17
C SER A 528 -5.67 19.33 -4.59
N LYS A 529 -5.14 20.41 -3.99
CA LYS A 529 -3.77 20.91 -4.26
C LYS A 529 -2.71 19.85 -3.97
N TRP A 530 -2.91 19.06 -2.91
CA TRP A 530 -2.05 17.92 -2.59
C TRP A 530 -2.14 16.81 -3.64
N PHE A 531 -3.33 16.51 -4.14
CA PHE A 531 -3.49 15.49 -5.18
C PHE A 531 -2.90 15.89 -6.53
N GLU A 532 -2.93 17.18 -6.85
CA GLU A 532 -2.34 17.74 -8.06
C GLU A 532 -0.81 17.76 -8.00
N SER A 533 -0.25 18.00 -6.81
CA SER A 533 1.19 18.12 -6.62
C SER A 533 1.90 16.78 -6.38
N ALA A 534 1.23 15.76 -5.85
CA ALA A 534 1.85 14.47 -5.55
C ALA A 534 2.28 13.73 -6.83
N SER A 535 3.50 13.18 -6.83
CA SER A 535 4.01 12.41 -7.97
C SER A 535 3.29 11.08 -8.12
N TRP A 536 2.92 10.47 -6.99
CA TRP A 536 2.14 9.25 -6.95
C TRP A 536 1.22 9.23 -5.73
N ILE A 537 0.07 8.58 -5.89
CA ILE A 537 -0.92 8.42 -4.82
C ILE A 537 -1.35 6.96 -4.77
N SER A 538 -1.20 6.32 -3.61
CA SER A 538 -1.61 4.93 -3.39
C SER A 538 -2.85 4.84 -2.52
N PHE A 539 -3.73 3.90 -2.86
CA PHE A 539 -4.94 3.54 -2.12
C PHE A 539 -4.94 2.03 -1.82
N ALA A 540 -5.13 1.67 -0.55
CA ALA A 540 -5.30 0.29 -0.11
C ALA A 540 -6.29 0.18 1.06
N ALA A 541 -6.84 -1.01 1.28
CA ALA A 541 -7.75 -1.29 2.41
C ALA A 541 -8.84 -0.20 2.58
N ILE A 542 -9.55 0.11 1.48
CA ILE A 542 -10.57 1.16 1.42
C ILE A 542 -11.91 0.59 1.85
N ASN A 543 -12.46 1.12 2.95
CA ASN A 543 -13.78 0.75 3.47
C ASN A 543 -14.84 1.84 3.26
N ASP A 544 -14.44 3.05 2.89
CA ASP A 544 -15.33 4.19 2.71
C ASP A 544 -15.93 4.21 1.28
N PRO A 545 -17.27 4.21 1.14
CA PRO A 545 -17.92 4.25 -0.18
C PRO A 545 -17.60 5.50 -1.00
N GLU A 546 -17.45 6.68 -0.37
CA GLU A 546 -17.12 7.92 -1.10
C GLU A 546 -15.72 7.82 -1.73
N THR A 547 -14.75 7.33 -0.96
CA THR A 547 -13.38 7.08 -1.45
C THR A 547 -13.37 6.01 -2.54
N ALA A 548 -14.18 4.95 -2.42
CA ALA A 548 -14.30 3.92 -3.44
C ALA A 548 -14.90 4.45 -4.76
N ASP A 549 -15.92 5.31 -4.69
CA ASP A 549 -16.50 6.00 -5.85
C ASP A 549 -15.48 6.95 -6.50
N TYR A 550 -14.73 7.72 -5.69
CA TYR A 550 -13.63 8.55 -6.18
C TYR A 550 -12.56 7.73 -6.92
N ILE A 551 -12.12 6.60 -6.36
CA ILE A 551 -11.13 5.71 -7.00
C ILE A 551 -11.69 5.13 -8.31
N SER A 552 -12.94 4.65 -8.31
CA SER A 552 -13.61 4.14 -9.50
C SER A 552 -13.66 5.18 -10.62
N LYS A 553 -14.07 6.41 -10.31
CA LYS A 553 -14.12 7.53 -11.25
C LYS A 553 -12.73 7.91 -11.76
N ARG A 554 -11.73 7.97 -10.86
CA ARG A 554 -10.33 8.29 -11.21
C ARG A 554 -9.70 7.21 -12.09
N CYS A 555 -10.11 5.95 -11.94
CA CYS A 555 -9.68 4.86 -12.83
C CYS A 555 -10.27 4.96 -14.25
N GLY A 556 -11.32 5.76 -14.44
CA GLY A 556 -11.98 5.95 -15.72
C GLY A 556 -12.86 4.77 -16.16
N ASP A 557 -13.49 4.95 -17.31
CA ASP A 557 -14.39 3.97 -17.92
C ASP A 557 -13.74 3.27 -19.12
N THR A 558 -14.30 2.10 -19.45
CA THR A 558 -13.89 1.28 -20.58
C THR A 558 -15.11 0.72 -21.31
N THR A 559 -14.93 0.42 -22.58
CA THR A 559 -15.97 -0.21 -23.41
C THR A 559 -15.92 -1.72 -23.23
N VAL A 560 -17.05 -2.34 -22.86
CA VAL A 560 -17.17 -3.81 -22.76
C VAL A 560 -18.18 -4.35 -23.76
N GLU A 561 -17.87 -5.49 -24.35
CA GLU A 561 -18.80 -6.27 -25.18
C GLU A 561 -19.61 -7.20 -24.25
N VAL A 562 -20.91 -6.98 -24.23
CA VAL A 562 -21.88 -7.79 -23.49
C VAL A 562 -22.62 -8.67 -24.49
N ASP A 563 -22.51 -9.99 -24.31
CA ASP A 563 -23.28 -10.96 -25.08
C ASP A 563 -24.71 -11.03 -24.51
N GLN A 564 -25.69 -10.59 -25.30
CA GLN A 564 -27.09 -10.86 -25.02
C GLN A 564 -27.52 -12.15 -25.70
N LEU A 565 -27.89 -13.13 -24.87
CA LEU A 565 -28.45 -14.40 -25.32
C LEU A 565 -29.97 -14.36 -25.12
N SER A 566 -30.72 -14.20 -26.21
CA SER A 566 -32.15 -14.45 -26.19
C SER A 566 -32.42 -15.90 -26.64
N ARG A 567 -33.21 -16.62 -25.85
CA ARG A 567 -33.73 -17.95 -26.18
C ARG A 567 -35.23 -17.86 -26.19
N SER A 568 -35.83 -18.09 -27.35
CA SER A 568 -37.26 -18.38 -27.46
C SER A 568 -37.42 -19.88 -27.72
N SER A 569 -38.29 -20.51 -26.94
CA SER A 569 -38.66 -21.92 -27.12
C SER A 569 -40.11 -21.95 -27.57
N GLN A 570 -40.35 -22.39 -28.80
CA GLN A 570 -41.69 -22.68 -29.31
C GLN A 570 -41.79 -24.17 -29.65
N MET A 571 -43.02 -24.65 -29.79
CA MET A 571 -43.34 -26.07 -30.03
C MET A 571 -42.73 -26.62 -31.35
N SER A 572 -42.31 -25.75 -32.28
CA SER A 572 -41.67 -26.11 -33.55
C SER A 572 -40.13 -26.06 -33.54
N GLY A 573 -39.50 -25.69 -32.42
CA GLY A 573 -38.04 -25.64 -32.29
C GLY A 573 -37.53 -24.49 -31.42
N SER A 574 -36.29 -24.61 -30.93
CA SER A 574 -35.61 -23.54 -30.18
C SER A 574 -34.78 -22.67 -31.10
N SER A 575 -35.04 -21.36 -31.13
CA SER A 575 -34.16 -20.38 -31.77
C SER A 575 -33.25 -19.73 -30.73
N ARG A 576 -31.97 -19.56 -31.09
CA ARG A 576 -30.97 -18.90 -30.23
C ARG A 576 -30.32 -17.76 -31.00
N THR A 577 -30.74 -16.54 -30.69
CA THR A 577 -30.12 -15.33 -31.24
C THR A 577 -29.03 -14.86 -30.28
N ARG A 578 -27.83 -14.60 -30.80
CA ARG A 578 -26.74 -13.96 -30.06
C ARG A 578 -26.56 -12.55 -30.57
N SER A 579 -26.83 -11.55 -29.73
CA SER A 579 -26.53 -10.15 -30.02
C SER A 579 -25.34 -9.70 -29.18
N LYS A 580 -24.49 -8.84 -29.76
CA LYS A 580 -23.32 -8.27 -29.09
C LYS A 580 -23.53 -6.77 -28.93
N GLN A 581 -23.67 -6.32 -27.69
CA GLN A 581 -23.84 -4.91 -27.38
C GLN A 581 -22.57 -4.34 -26.75
N LEU A 582 -22.17 -3.15 -27.20
CA LEU A 582 -21.12 -2.38 -26.54
C LEU A 582 -21.74 -1.57 -25.41
N ALA A 583 -21.19 -1.67 -24.21
CA ALA A 583 -21.65 -0.95 -23.03
C ALA A 583 -20.49 -0.23 -22.33
N ARG A 584 -20.80 0.89 -21.67
CA ARG A 584 -19.88 1.60 -20.79
C ARG A 584 -19.78 0.85 -19.46
N ARG A 585 -18.56 0.60 -18.98
CA ARG A 585 -18.31 0.05 -17.65
C ARG A 585 -17.11 0.76 -17.01
N PRO A 586 -17.18 1.16 -15.73
CA PRO A 586 -16.00 1.58 -14.98
C PRO A 586 -14.88 0.55 -15.04
N LEU A 587 -13.61 0.99 -15.03
CA LEU A 587 -12.47 0.08 -15.03
C LEU A 587 -12.51 -0.89 -13.83
N ILE A 588 -12.96 -0.39 -12.69
CA ILE A 588 -13.25 -1.11 -11.47
C ILE A 588 -14.50 -0.48 -10.84
N LEU A 589 -15.45 -1.28 -10.38
CA LEU A 589 -16.66 -0.78 -9.72
C LEU A 589 -16.36 -0.39 -8.27
N PRO A 590 -17.07 0.57 -7.66
CA PRO A 590 -16.82 0.98 -6.27
C PRO A 590 -16.85 -0.20 -5.27
N HIS A 591 -17.78 -1.14 -5.43
CA HIS A 591 -17.84 -2.33 -4.58
C HIS A 591 -16.68 -3.32 -4.85
N GLU A 592 -16.09 -3.32 -6.04
CA GLU A 592 -14.88 -4.11 -6.34
C GLU A 592 -13.65 -3.49 -5.66
N VAL A 593 -13.59 -2.16 -5.53
CA VAL A 593 -12.55 -1.45 -4.76
C VAL A 593 -12.64 -1.83 -3.28
N MET A 594 -13.83 -1.79 -2.69
CA MET A 594 -14.02 -2.14 -1.26
C MET A 594 -13.77 -3.63 -0.95
N ARG A 595 -13.81 -4.49 -1.97
CA ARG A 595 -13.53 -5.94 -1.84
C ARG A 595 -12.12 -6.32 -2.26
N MET A 596 -11.26 -5.33 -2.56
CA MET A 596 -9.85 -5.60 -2.83
C MET A 596 -9.20 -6.29 -1.63
N ARG A 597 -8.24 -7.15 -1.92
CA ARG A 597 -7.47 -7.83 -0.86
C ARG A 597 -6.63 -6.81 -0.09
N ALA A 598 -6.43 -7.06 1.20
CA ALA A 598 -5.65 -6.17 2.07
C ALA A 598 -4.17 -6.02 1.65
N ASP A 599 -3.63 -6.99 0.89
CA ASP A 599 -2.28 -6.96 0.33
C ASP A 599 -2.20 -6.40 -1.10
N GLU A 600 -3.28 -5.77 -1.56
CA GLU A 600 -3.41 -5.14 -2.88
C GLU A 600 -3.59 -3.62 -2.75
N GLN A 601 -3.17 -2.88 -3.78
CA GLN A 601 -3.34 -1.44 -3.84
C GLN A 601 -3.57 -0.95 -5.28
N ILE A 602 -4.12 0.27 -5.39
CA ILE A 602 -4.20 1.03 -6.64
C ILE A 602 -3.34 2.28 -6.49
N VAL A 603 -2.43 2.48 -7.44
CA VAL A 603 -1.50 3.61 -7.49
C VAL A 603 -1.82 4.44 -8.73
N PHE A 604 -1.94 5.75 -8.52
CA PHE A 604 -2.12 6.74 -9.58
C PHE A 604 -0.85 7.57 -9.75
N THR A 605 -0.51 7.86 -11.00
CA THR A 605 0.54 8.81 -11.38
C THR A 605 0.04 9.68 -12.52
N ALA A 606 0.54 10.91 -12.63
CA ALA A 606 0.14 11.82 -13.69
C ALA A 606 0.53 11.26 -15.08
N GLY A 607 -0.38 11.40 -16.06
CA GLY A 607 -0.12 11.00 -17.46
C GLY A 607 -0.06 9.51 -17.75
N ASN A 608 -0.29 8.63 -16.76
CA ASN A 608 -0.19 7.18 -16.93
C ASN A 608 -1.48 6.46 -16.51
N PRO A 609 -1.77 5.27 -17.07
CA PRO A 609 -2.90 4.46 -16.63
C PRO A 609 -2.77 4.06 -15.15
N PRO A 610 -3.88 3.78 -14.43
CA PRO A 610 -3.82 3.36 -13.04
C PRO A 610 -3.07 2.03 -12.89
N LEU A 611 -2.22 1.93 -11.87
CA LEU A 611 -1.49 0.71 -11.55
C LEU A 611 -2.22 -0.03 -10.43
N ARG A 612 -2.58 -1.29 -10.67
CA ARG A 612 -3.03 -2.21 -9.62
C ARG A 612 -1.91 -3.19 -9.33
N CYS A 613 -1.42 -3.25 -8.10
CA CYS A 613 -0.26 -4.06 -7.75
C CYS A 613 -0.32 -4.60 -6.31
N GLY A 614 0.59 -5.52 -5.98
CA GLY A 614 0.75 -6.02 -4.61
C GLY A 614 1.46 -5.01 -3.71
N ARG A 615 1.27 -5.16 -2.40
CA ARG A 615 1.98 -4.39 -1.37
C ARG A 615 3.27 -5.10 -0.93
N ALA A 616 4.34 -4.35 -0.72
CA ALA A 616 5.65 -4.88 -0.32
C ALA A 616 5.73 -5.14 1.19
N ILE A 617 4.95 -6.09 1.70
CA ILE A 617 4.90 -6.43 3.12
C ILE A 617 6.22 -7.11 3.55
N TRP A 618 7.01 -6.45 4.41
CA TRP A 618 8.40 -6.85 4.70
C TRP A 618 8.55 -8.29 5.21
N PHE A 619 7.63 -8.81 6.02
CA PHE A 619 7.76 -10.16 6.59
C PHE A 619 7.49 -11.28 5.57
N ARG A 620 6.92 -10.95 4.40
CA ARG A 620 6.75 -11.88 3.28
C ARG A 620 8.04 -12.04 2.47
N ARG A 621 8.98 -11.12 2.64
CA ARG A 621 10.19 -10.95 1.86
C ARG A 621 11.41 -11.46 2.63
N ALA A 622 12.16 -12.39 2.06
CA ALA A 622 13.34 -12.95 2.72
C ALA A 622 14.47 -11.90 2.85
N ASP A 623 14.64 -11.09 1.81
CA ASP A 623 15.59 -9.97 1.73
C ASP A 623 15.34 -8.92 2.82
N MET A 624 14.09 -8.56 3.09
CA MET A 624 13.77 -7.58 4.13
C MET A 624 13.74 -8.21 5.53
N ARG A 625 13.19 -9.42 5.67
CA ARG A 625 13.11 -10.12 6.96
C ARG A 625 14.48 -10.38 7.59
N ALA A 626 15.53 -10.54 6.78
CA ALA A 626 16.90 -10.69 7.26
C ALA A 626 17.50 -9.40 7.84
N CYS A 627 17.00 -8.23 7.40
CA CYS A 627 17.49 -6.92 7.84
C CYS A 627 16.67 -6.31 8.97
N VAL A 628 15.43 -6.78 9.17
CA VAL A 628 14.50 -6.23 10.16
C VAL A 628 14.77 -6.82 11.55
N GLY A 629 14.99 -5.93 12.52
CA GLY A 629 15.13 -6.24 13.94
C GLY A 629 13.82 -6.66 14.61
N GLU A 630 13.86 -6.84 15.93
CA GLU A 630 12.67 -7.27 16.69
C GLU A 630 11.60 -6.18 16.76
N ASN A 631 10.33 -6.59 16.57
CA ASN A 631 9.18 -5.72 16.76
C ASN A 631 8.60 -5.95 18.17
N ARG A 632 8.44 -4.88 18.94
CA ARG A 632 7.91 -4.93 20.31
C ARG A 632 6.48 -5.47 20.43
N PHE A 633 5.66 -5.31 19.40
CA PHE A 633 4.29 -5.83 19.33
C PHE A 633 4.23 -7.28 18.84
N HIS A 634 5.30 -7.80 18.26
CA HIS A 634 5.41 -9.18 17.80
C HIS A 634 6.61 -9.84 18.49
N ARG A 635 6.56 -9.91 19.83
CA ARG A 635 7.50 -10.75 20.58
C ARG A 635 7.29 -12.20 20.13
N LYS A 636 8.36 -12.86 19.72
CA LYS A 636 8.34 -14.26 19.29
C LYS A 636 7.70 -15.15 20.37
N GLU A 637 6.55 -15.73 20.08
CA GLU A 637 6.19 -17.08 20.55
C GLU A 637 7.06 -18.11 19.80
N MET A 638 8.38 -17.98 19.90
CA MET A 638 9.34 -19.01 19.48
C MET A 638 10.17 -19.40 20.69
N ALA A 639 9.48 -19.98 21.67
CA ALA A 639 10.03 -20.82 22.70
C ALA A 639 8.92 -21.77 23.17
N ARG A 640 8.50 -22.67 22.27
CA ARG A 640 7.90 -23.98 22.57
C ARG A 640 7.85 -24.85 21.32
#